data_AF-A0A3C0MB41-F1
#
_entry.id   AF-A0A3C0MB41-F1
#
_cell.length_a   1.000
_cell.length_b   1.000
_cell.length_c   1.000
_cell.angle_alpha   90.00
_cell.angle_beta   90.00
_cell.angle_gamma   90.00
#
_symmetry.space_group_name_H-M   'P 1'
#
loop_
_entity.id
_entity.type
_entity.pdbx_description
1 polymer ?
#
loop_
_entity_poly.entity_id
_entity_poly.type
_entity_poly.pdbx_seq_one_letter_code
_entity_poly.pdbx_strand_id
1 'polypeptide(L)'
;MPWPSRLSRLQQSASLVAKASGTRLGKAVDLSGSALRKSAAAAAQGGKAMAFWSFGGGGTAGDLHVPRELETQLQRFPLTQDIGARAIRALVSEASWFSLPGGTILPRDGDNDSAVFLVISGALGVYANDDSEADRFVAHIPAGEMVGEMSMLSGESHSATLVALRDSQMLRLPKEAFERLMARHPRLSLNMMRILVRRLRNTTGRSAKTIKARSLAIIPLHNGAQSLDLAQRLSTALRNLSLSVEMIRPAESGQAPTVVEASHDIVLYASEHADGAWTQYCLRQADRVLLVAAEGMPIPSHPFIGMPEGRIKRQMPELVVMRASQGAPKYPELTHKIASAYSLHHYICPQSPGDVQRLARVLTGRSVGLVLAGGGARGFAHIGIIRALREAGVPFDLVAGASMGAIVGACVAMGWNDEEIYARMHEAFVKNKPLSDFTLPLVSVFRGQKVTRMLQENFGDLRIEELRLPFLCTSSDLSSGTTHVHRTGPVWRALRASVAIPGLLPPVVEEGRLLVDGGLMNNFPVDEIARLSRGPIVGIDVAGEENFSALEDDIEGRTWWRLWRDQMTRKGAPSIVSILMRSGTVGNEAIRRQARSMTDFLLDPPLPGIYLRSWKAFDQAVELGYAHAAEMIEQDGLNFLWAVKGTG
;
A
#
# COMPACT_ATOMS: atom_id res chain seq x y z
N MET A 1 50.99 11.92 11.84
CA MET A 1 50.21 11.58 13.05
C MET A 1 48.73 11.65 12.70
N PRO A 2 48.00 10.52 12.64
CA PRO A 2 46.60 10.54 12.25
C PRO A 2 45.69 10.83 13.46
N TRP A 3 44.65 11.63 13.21
CA TRP A 3 43.60 11.97 14.16
C TRP A 3 42.70 10.76 14.48
N PRO A 4 42.28 10.53 15.74
CA PRO A 4 41.41 9.40 16.10
C PRO A 4 39.92 9.65 15.77
N SER A 5 39.23 8.56 15.44
CA SER A 5 37.85 8.47 14.94
C SER A 5 36.76 8.73 15.98
N ARG A 6 35.57 9.15 15.51
CA ARG A 6 34.37 9.55 16.28
C ARG A 6 33.79 8.49 17.24
N LEU A 7 34.29 7.25 17.23
CA LEU A 7 33.84 6.15 18.10
C LEU A 7 34.23 6.34 19.58
N SER A 8 35.32 7.05 19.88
CA SER A 8 35.80 7.26 21.26
C SER A 8 34.92 8.24 22.07
N ARG A 9 34.13 9.09 21.40
CA ARG A 9 33.23 10.05 22.07
C ARG A 9 31.92 9.43 22.56
N LEU A 10 31.43 8.37 21.92
CA LEU A 10 30.17 7.70 22.29
C LEU A 10 30.33 6.78 23.53
N GLN A 11 31.51 6.18 23.73
CA GLN A 11 31.76 5.35 24.91
C GLN A 11 31.95 6.18 26.20
N GLN A 12 32.46 7.42 26.11
CA GLN A 12 32.59 8.31 27.28
C GLN A 12 31.26 8.94 27.71
N SER A 13 30.26 9.05 26.83
CA SER A 13 28.94 9.58 27.19
C SER A 13 28.07 8.54 27.92
N ALA A 14 28.22 7.25 27.59
CA ALA A 14 27.48 6.16 28.22
C ALA A 14 27.89 5.89 29.69
N SER A 15 29.16 6.15 30.06
CA SER A 15 29.62 5.94 31.45
C SER A 15 29.22 7.05 32.42
N LEU A 16 28.80 8.22 31.92
CA LEU A 16 28.38 9.37 32.74
C LEU A 16 26.90 9.29 33.14
N VAL A 17 26.05 8.66 32.32
CA VAL A 17 24.61 8.48 32.63
C VAL A 17 24.39 7.33 33.63
N ALA A 18 25.21 6.28 33.59
CA ALA A 18 25.10 5.13 34.49
C ALA A 18 25.53 5.42 35.96
N LYS A 19 26.13 6.58 36.24
CA LYS A 19 26.53 7.00 37.61
C LYS A 19 25.49 7.87 38.33
N ALA A 20 24.42 8.29 37.64
CA ALA A 20 23.40 9.19 38.20
C ALA A 20 22.13 8.49 38.73
N SER A 21 21.90 7.21 38.40
CA SER A 21 20.75 6.44 38.86
C SER A 21 21.19 5.32 39.79
N GLY A 22 21.28 5.62 41.08
CA GLY A 22 21.64 4.66 42.13
C GLY A 22 20.58 3.59 42.35
N THR A 23 20.55 2.56 41.50
CA THR A 23 19.70 1.38 41.69
C THR A 23 20.50 0.11 41.38
N ARG A 24 20.58 -0.80 42.35
CA ARG A 24 21.36 -2.04 42.33
C ARG A 24 20.82 -3.00 41.25
N LEU A 25 21.68 -3.36 40.29
CA LEU A 25 21.43 -4.44 39.31
C LEU A 25 21.67 -5.80 39.97
N GLY A 26 20.60 -6.56 40.17
CA GLY A 26 20.64 -7.99 40.46
C GLY A 26 20.62 -8.81 39.17
N LYS A 27 21.58 -9.75 39.07
CA LYS A 27 21.66 -10.90 38.14
C LYS A 27 21.53 -10.60 36.64
N ALA A 28 22.67 -10.44 35.98
CA ALA A 28 22.82 -10.65 34.56
C ALA A 28 22.44 -12.11 34.20
N VAL A 29 21.45 -12.27 33.32
CA VAL A 29 21.11 -13.55 32.69
C VAL A 29 21.98 -13.69 31.44
N ASP A 30 22.79 -14.74 31.45
CA ASP A 30 23.69 -15.16 30.38
C ASP A 30 22.90 -15.48 29.09
N LEU A 31 23.06 -14.65 28.06
CA LEU A 31 22.52 -14.84 26.71
C LEU A 31 23.52 -15.67 25.88
N SER A 32 23.72 -16.92 26.27
CA SER A 32 24.44 -17.91 25.46
C SER A 32 23.43 -18.90 24.85
N GLY A 33 23.68 -19.33 23.59
CA GLY A 33 22.78 -20.02 22.65
C GLY A 33 22.15 -21.36 23.05
N SER A 34 21.94 -21.62 24.34
CA SER A 34 21.23 -22.79 24.88
C SER A 34 19.70 -22.62 24.88
N ALA A 35 19.19 -21.39 24.97
CA ALA A 35 17.74 -21.10 25.00
C ALA A 35 17.06 -21.36 23.64
N LEU A 36 17.75 -21.07 22.53
CA LEU A 36 17.28 -21.35 21.16
C LEU A 36 17.18 -22.85 20.87
N ARG A 37 18.09 -23.67 21.42
CA ARG A 37 18.03 -25.14 21.27
C ARG A 37 16.93 -25.77 22.12
N LYS A 38 16.63 -25.21 23.30
CA LYS A 38 15.52 -25.69 24.16
C LYS A 38 14.13 -25.31 23.60
N SER A 39 14.00 -24.17 22.93
CA SER A 39 12.79 -23.79 22.20
C SER A 39 12.46 -24.76 21.06
N ALA A 40 13.48 -25.18 20.28
CA ALA A 40 13.31 -26.18 19.23
C ALA A 40 12.93 -27.58 19.76
N ALA A 41 13.44 -27.97 20.93
CA ALA A 41 13.10 -29.25 21.56
C ALA A 41 11.71 -29.26 22.23
N ALA A 42 11.25 -28.11 22.77
CA ALA A 42 9.91 -27.99 23.33
C ALA A 42 8.81 -27.99 22.26
N ALA A 43 9.09 -27.44 21.07
CA ALA A 43 8.20 -27.55 19.91
C ALA A 43 8.01 -28.99 19.41
N ALA A 44 8.96 -29.89 19.70
CA ALA A 44 8.88 -31.31 19.33
C ALA A 44 8.07 -32.18 20.32
N GLN A 45 7.82 -31.70 21.54
CA GLN A 45 7.16 -32.51 22.60
C GLN A 45 5.71 -32.12 22.91
N GLY A 46 5.19 -31.03 22.32
CA GLY A 46 3.85 -30.51 22.62
C GLY A 46 2.76 -30.66 21.55
N GLY A 47 3.03 -31.26 20.39
CA GLY A 47 2.09 -31.28 19.26
C GLY A 47 1.65 -32.68 18.85
N LYS A 48 0.64 -33.26 19.51
CA LYS A 48 -0.13 -34.35 18.91
C LYS A 48 -1.19 -33.74 17.98
N ALA A 49 -1.15 -34.20 16.72
CA ALA A 49 -2.07 -33.92 15.60
C ALA A 49 -1.81 -32.65 14.76
N MET A 50 -0.71 -32.65 14.00
CA MET A 50 -0.63 -31.98 12.69
C MET A 50 0.01 -33.00 11.73
N ALA A 51 -0.72 -33.49 10.74
CA ALA A 51 -0.21 -34.47 9.79
C ALA A 51 0.81 -33.80 8.84
N PHE A 52 2.08 -33.85 9.21
CA PHE A 52 3.21 -33.55 8.33
C PHE A 52 3.45 -34.77 7.43
N TRP A 53 3.42 -34.60 6.11
CA TRP A 53 3.83 -35.64 5.17
C TRP A 53 5.35 -35.87 5.31
N SER A 54 5.72 -36.97 5.94
CA SER A 54 7.11 -37.39 6.16
C SER A 54 7.41 -38.56 5.20
N PHE A 55 8.08 -38.29 4.08
CA PHE A 55 8.69 -39.37 3.28
C PHE A 55 10.08 -39.64 3.83
N GLY A 56 10.23 -40.74 4.55
CA GLY A 56 11.52 -41.20 5.04
C GLY A 56 12.47 -41.42 3.86
N GLY A 57 13.55 -40.64 3.80
CA GLY A 57 14.65 -40.85 2.87
C GLY A 57 15.38 -42.14 3.24
N GLY A 58 15.12 -43.22 2.50
CA GLY A 58 15.78 -44.50 2.72
C GLY A 58 14.98 -45.70 2.23
N GLY A 59 14.63 -45.73 0.95
CA GLY A 59 13.96 -46.87 0.32
C GLY A 59 14.38 -46.99 -1.15
N THR A 60 14.80 -48.19 -1.54
CA THR A 60 15.12 -48.57 -2.93
C THR A 60 13.98 -48.21 -3.88
N ALA A 61 14.29 -47.94 -5.16
CA ALA A 61 13.43 -47.39 -6.22
C ALA A 61 12.14 -48.17 -6.62
N GLY A 62 11.58 -49.00 -5.75
CA GLY A 62 10.25 -49.60 -5.89
C GLY A 62 9.32 -49.02 -4.83
N ASP A 63 8.27 -48.33 -5.30
CA ASP A 63 7.13 -47.81 -4.52
C ASP A 63 7.42 -46.67 -3.52
N LEU A 64 7.85 -45.53 -4.06
CA LEU A 64 7.58 -44.25 -3.41
C LEU A 64 6.05 -44.03 -3.40
N HIS A 65 5.40 -44.31 -2.26
CA HIS A 65 3.95 -44.12 -2.11
C HIS A 65 3.63 -42.63 -1.99
N VAL A 66 3.48 -41.96 -3.14
CA VAL A 66 2.98 -40.58 -3.17
C VAL A 66 1.51 -40.61 -2.71
N PRO A 67 1.12 -39.86 -1.66
CA PRO A 67 -0.25 -39.82 -1.17
C PRO A 67 -1.15 -39.36 -2.30
N ARG A 68 -2.31 -40.00 -2.46
CA ARG A 68 -3.28 -39.63 -3.51
C ARG A 68 -3.65 -38.15 -3.46
N GLU A 69 -3.72 -37.57 -2.27
CA GLU A 69 -3.98 -36.14 -2.08
C GLU A 69 -2.87 -35.25 -2.67
N LEU A 70 -1.60 -35.59 -2.43
CA LEU A 70 -0.45 -34.87 -3.00
C LEU A 70 -0.38 -35.04 -4.52
N GLU A 71 -0.62 -36.25 -5.03
CA GLU A 71 -0.66 -36.50 -6.47
C GLU A 71 -1.78 -35.67 -7.13
N THR A 72 -2.96 -35.63 -6.52
CA THR A 72 -4.10 -34.83 -6.99
C THR A 72 -3.78 -33.33 -6.95
N GLN A 73 -3.09 -32.86 -5.90
CA GLN A 73 -2.67 -31.48 -5.79
C GLN A 73 -1.65 -31.11 -6.88
N LEU A 74 -0.62 -31.94 -7.07
CA LEU A 74 0.39 -31.74 -8.11
C LEU A 74 -0.25 -31.72 -9.51
N GLN A 75 -1.24 -32.56 -9.80
CA GLN A 75 -1.94 -32.54 -11.09
C GLN A 75 -2.61 -31.20 -11.42
N ARG A 76 -2.91 -30.37 -10.42
CA ARG A 76 -3.54 -29.04 -10.61
C ARG A 76 -2.52 -27.94 -10.87
N PHE A 77 -1.24 -28.17 -10.63
CA PHE A 77 -0.23 -27.12 -10.79
C PHE A 77 0.14 -26.90 -12.25
N PRO A 78 0.37 -25.64 -12.68
CA PRO A 78 0.66 -25.32 -14.08
C PRO A 78 1.81 -26.13 -14.69
N LEU A 79 2.86 -26.41 -13.92
CA LEU A 79 4.01 -27.19 -14.38
C LEU A 79 3.64 -28.66 -14.65
N THR A 80 2.86 -29.25 -13.76
CA THR A 80 2.57 -30.69 -13.70
C THR A 80 1.17 -31.06 -14.20
N GLN A 81 0.46 -30.10 -14.80
CA GLN A 81 -0.82 -30.34 -15.45
C GLN A 81 -0.65 -31.23 -16.68
N ASP A 82 -1.51 -32.22 -16.83
CA ASP A 82 -1.57 -33.13 -18.01
C ASP A 82 -0.28 -33.91 -18.33
N ILE A 83 0.65 -34.07 -17.37
CA ILE A 83 1.88 -34.86 -17.57
C ILE A 83 1.69 -36.35 -17.25
N GLY A 84 0.60 -36.71 -16.57
CA GLY A 84 0.26 -38.06 -16.14
C GLY A 84 0.98 -38.54 -14.87
N ALA A 85 0.38 -39.53 -14.21
CA ALA A 85 0.83 -40.09 -12.92
C ALA A 85 2.29 -40.56 -12.91
N ARG A 86 2.77 -41.13 -14.03
CA ARG A 86 4.16 -41.61 -14.16
C ARG A 86 5.18 -40.48 -14.05
N ALA A 87 4.93 -39.34 -14.70
CA ALA A 87 5.83 -38.20 -14.67
C ALA A 87 5.79 -37.47 -13.32
N ILE A 88 4.62 -37.44 -12.65
CA ILE A 88 4.51 -36.92 -11.28
C ILE A 88 5.30 -37.78 -10.30
N ARG A 89 5.18 -39.11 -10.37
CA ARG A 89 5.99 -40.00 -9.53
C ARG A 89 7.49 -39.84 -9.79
N ALA A 90 7.90 -39.69 -11.05
CA ALA A 90 9.30 -39.42 -11.40
C ALA A 90 9.79 -38.10 -10.78
N LEU A 91 9.01 -37.02 -10.91
CA LEU A 91 9.30 -35.72 -10.31
C LEU A 91 9.50 -35.81 -8.80
N VAL A 92 8.56 -36.44 -8.09
CA VAL A 92 8.62 -36.57 -6.63
C VAL A 92 9.80 -37.46 -6.20
N SER A 93 10.13 -38.50 -6.99
CA SER A 93 11.26 -39.39 -6.68
C SER A 93 12.65 -38.75 -6.88
N GLU A 94 12.77 -37.79 -7.80
CA GLU A 94 14.04 -37.07 -8.05
C GLU A 94 14.14 -35.76 -7.25
N ALA A 95 13.11 -35.41 -6.46
CA ALA A 95 13.08 -34.19 -5.67
C ALA A 95 13.32 -34.45 -4.18
N SER A 96 13.94 -33.47 -3.51
CA SER A 96 14.07 -33.45 -2.05
C SER A 96 12.97 -32.58 -1.44
N TRP A 97 12.17 -33.16 -0.54
CA TRP A 97 11.15 -32.42 0.19
C TRP A 97 11.74 -31.67 1.38
N PHE A 98 11.36 -30.41 1.58
CA PHE A 98 11.70 -29.67 2.78
C PHE A 98 10.65 -28.61 3.13
N SER A 99 10.67 -28.15 4.37
CA SER A 99 9.80 -27.09 4.87
C SER A 99 10.63 -25.87 5.24
N LEU A 100 10.13 -24.69 4.89
CA LEU A 100 10.76 -23.41 5.16
C LEU A 100 9.81 -22.53 5.98
N PRO A 101 10.13 -22.19 7.25
CA PRO A 101 9.26 -21.35 8.07
C PRO A 101 9.10 -19.93 7.49
N GLY A 102 7.92 -19.35 7.67
CA GLY A 102 7.62 -17.99 7.25
C GLY A 102 8.60 -16.97 7.85
N GLY A 103 9.08 -16.06 7.02
CA GLY A 103 10.06 -15.02 7.35
C GLY A 103 11.52 -15.43 7.21
N THR A 104 11.80 -16.71 6.92
CA THR A 104 13.18 -17.19 6.73
C THR A 104 13.65 -17.00 5.29
N ILE A 105 14.95 -16.72 5.14
CA ILE A 105 15.59 -16.63 3.82
C ILE A 105 15.94 -18.05 3.37
N LEU A 106 15.63 -18.39 2.12
CA LEU A 106 16.13 -19.60 1.50
C LEU A 106 17.57 -19.34 1.04
N PRO A 107 18.59 -19.94 1.67
CA PRO A 107 19.97 -19.70 1.30
C PRO A 107 20.23 -20.20 -0.12
N ARG A 108 20.90 -19.36 -0.93
CA ARG A 108 21.27 -19.62 -2.33
C ARG A 108 22.76 -19.93 -2.43
N ASP A 109 23.23 -20.89 -1.64
CA ASP A 109 24.62 -21.35 -1.60
C ASP A 109 24.73 -22.84 -1.91
N GLY A 110 25.91 -23.24 -2.40
CA GLY A 110 26.20 -24.62 -2.79
C GLY A 110 25.15 -25.20 -3.74
N ASP A 111 24.62 -26.38 -3.39
CA ASP A 111 23.64 -27.09 -4.22
C ASP A 111 22.27 -26.38 -4.36
N ASN A 112 21.97 -25.37 -3.52
CA ASN A 112 20.75 -24.58 -3.68
C ASN A 112 20.89 -23.55 -4.81
N ASP A 113 22.12 -23.09 -5.13
CA ASP A 113 22.34 -22.11 -6.19
C ASP A 113 22.04 -22.68 -7.58
N SER A 114 22.20 -23.99 -7.76
CA SER A 114 21.86 -24.68 -9.01
C SER A 114 20.52 -25.43 -8.96
N ALA A 115 19.67 -25.17 -7.98
CA ALA A 115 18.41 -25.90 -7.82
C ALA A 115 17.18 -25.09 -8.24
N VAL A 116 16.19 -25.84 -8.73
CA VAL A 116 14.83 -25.38 -8.97
C VAL A 116 13.96 -25.77 -7.79
N PHE A 117 13.09 -24.85 -7.38
CA PHE A 117 12.18 -25.08 -6.27
C PHE A 117 10.73 -24.96 -6.73
N LEU A 118 9.93 -26.00 -6.46
CA LEU A 118 8.48 -25.98 -6.66
C LEU A 118 7.79 -25.77 -5.31
N VAL A 119 6.96 -24.74 -5.20
CA VAL A 119 6.19 -24.45 -3.99
C VAL A 119 4.95 -25.36 -3.98
N ILE A 120 4.84 -26.24 -2.98
CA ILE A 120 3.68 -27.11 -2.83
C ILE A 120 2.58 -26.43 -2.01
N SER A 121 2.97 -25.81 -0.91
CA SER A 121 2.10 -24.99 -0.07
C SER A 121 2.89 -23.80 0.48
N GLY A 122 2.18 -22.74 0.87
CA GLY A 122 2.79 -21.47 1.26
C GLY A 122 3.09 -20.56 0.08
N ALA A 123 4.08 -19.68 0.24
CA ALA A 123 4.48 -18.70 -0.77
C ALA A 123 5.90 -18.18 -0.51
N LEU A 124 6.61 -17.86 -1.60
CA LEU A 124 7.90 -17.17 -1.54
C LEU A 124 7.83 -15.76 -2.12
N GLY A 125 8.71 -14.89 -1.63
CA GLY A 125 9.00 -13.59 -2.18
C GLY A 125 10.41 -13.55 -2.76
N VAL A 126 10.53 -12.96 -3.95
CA VAL A 126 11.79 -12.72 -4.64
C VAL A 126 12.16 -11.25 -4.45
N TYR A 127 13.37 -11.00 -3.96
CA TYR A 127 13.86 -9.65 -3.71
C TYR A 127 15.19 -9.44 -4.43
N ALA A 128 15.35 -8.32 -5.14
CA ALA A 128 16.61 -7.93 -5.72
C ALA A 128 17.37 -7.05 -4.73
N ASN A 129 18.66 -7.29 -4.57
CA ASN A 129 19.53 -6.37 -3.86
C ASN A 129 19.74 -5.14 -4.75
N ASP A 130 19.41 -3.96 -4.23
CA ASP A 130 19.82 -2.68 -4.81
C ASP A 130 20.92 -2.11 -3.89
N ASP A 131 21.81 -1.25 -4.38
CA ASP A 131 22.93 -0.71 -3.58
C ASP A 131 22.46 0.17 -2.38
N SER A 132 21.15 0.45 -2.28
CA SER A 132 20.50 1.03 -1.10
C SER A 132 20.09 -0.07 -0.11
N GLU A 133 20.30 0.13 1.20
CA GLU A 133 20.07 -0.83 2.31
C GLU A 133 18.68 -1.55 2.40
N ALA A 134 17.75 -1.33 1.47
CA ALA A 134 16.45 -1.98 1.39
C ALA A 134 16.31 -2.86 0.15
N ASP A 135 16.20 -4.18 0.34
CA ASP A 135 15.92 -5.14 -0.74
C ASP A 135 14.61 -4.81 -1.46
N ARG A 136 14.65 -4.70 -2.80
CA ARG A 136 13.47 -4.38 -3.60
C ARG A 136 12.66 -5.64 -3.89
N PHE A 137 11.38 -5.68 -3.52
CA PHE A 137 10.49 -6.78 -3.91
C PHE A 137 10.32 -6.84 -5.44
N VAL A 138 10.57 -8.02 -6.02
CA VAL A 138 10.51 -8.27 -7.46
C VAL A 138 9.29 -9.10 -7.82
N ALA A 139 9.06 -10.21 -7.12
CA ALA A 139 8.02 -11.15 -7.49
C ALA A 139 7.48 -11.96 -6.31
N HIS A 140 6.19 -12.31 -6.40
CA HIS A 140 5.51 -13.26 -5.51
C HIS A 140 5.43 -14.63 -6.19
N ILE A 141 5.83 -15.70 -5.51
CA ILE A 141 5.79 -17.08 -6.00
C ILE A 141 4.79 -17.88 -5.13
N PRO A 142 3.53 -18.05 -5.57
CA PRO A 142 2.53 -18.80 -4.82
C PRO A 142 2.74 -20.32 -4.92
N ALA A 143 1.98 -21.07 -4.12
CA ALA A 143 1.82 -22.51 -4.29
C ALA A 143 1.44 -22.89 -5.73
N GLY A 144 2.10 -23.93 -6.25
CA GLY A 144 1.99 -24.41 -7.62
C GLY A 144 2.93 -23.75 -8.62
N GLU A 145 3.61 -22.66 -8.24
CA GLU A 145 4.65 -22.05 -9.04
C GLU A 145 6.06 -22.48 -8.62
N MET A 146 7.00 -22.21 -9.52
CA MET A 146 8.41 -22.54 -9.36
C MET A 146 9.30 -21.30 -9.38
N VAL A 147 10.49 -21.46 -8.81
CA VAL A 147 11.55 -20.44 -8.79
C VAL A 147 12.93 -21.08 -9.00
N GLY A 148 13.83 -20.31 -9.61
CA GLY A 148 15.20 -20.74 -9.98
C GLY A 148 15.30 -21.25 -11.41
N GLU A 149 14.19 -21.32 -12.15
CA GLU A 149 14.16 -21.83 -13.52
C GLU A 149 14.85 -20.90 -14.51
N MET A 150 14.79 -19.58 -14.29
CA MET A 150 15.42 -18.59 -15.17
C MET A 150 16.93 -18.74 -15.19
N SER A 151 17.56 -18.91 -14.04
CA SER A 151 19.00 -19.14 -13.93
C SER A 151 19.39 -20.50 -14.49
N MET A 152 18.55 -21.53 -14.34
CA MET A 152 18.79 -22.82 -14.99
C MET A 152 18.80 -22.73 -16.52
N LEU A 153 17.92 -21.90 -17.09
CA LEU A 153 17.78 -21.75 -18.54
C LEU A 153 18.79 -20.75 -19.14
N SER A 154 19.08 -19.66 -18.44
CA SER A 154 20.04 -18.63 -18.89
C SER A 154 21.49 -19.02 -18.62
N GLY A 155 21.74 -19.89 -17.63
CA GLY A 155 23.07 -20.22 -17.15
C GLY A 155 23.69 -19.15 -16.23
N GLU A 156 22.95 -18.08 -15.91
CA GLU A 156 23.41 -16.99 -15.02
C GLU A 156 23.16 -17.33 -13.54
N SER A 157 24.05 -16.88 -12.65
CA SER A 157 23.90 -17.01 -11.19
C SER A 157 22.72 -16.20 -10.65
N HIS A 158 22.17 -16.64 -9.52
CA HIS A 158 21.01 -16.00 -8.91
C HIS A 158 21.41 -14.71 -8.20
N SER A 159 20.88 -13.57 -8.65
CA SER A 159 21.10 -12.26 -8.00
C SER A 159 20.01 -11.87 -6.99
N ALA A 160 18.96 -12.68 -6.88
CA ALA A 160 17.80 -12.39 -6.05
C ALA A 160 17.74 -13.24 -4.77
N THR A 161 17.40 -12.59 -3.66
CA THR A 161 17.15 -13.20 -2.36
C THR A 161 15.73 -13.80 -2.33
N LEU A 162 15.62 -15.07 -1.94
CA LEU A 162 14.36 -15.77 -1.77
C LEU A 162 13.96 -15.82 -0.30
N VAL A 163 12.70 -15.50 0.00
CA VAL A 163 12.20 -15.42 1.38
C VAL A 163 10.88 -16.16 1.46
N ALA A 164 10.71 -17.03 2.45
CA ALA A 164 9.39 -17.59 2.76
C ALA A 164 8.47 -16.49 3.27
N LEU A 165 7.37 -16.23 2.56
CA LEU A 165 6.33 -15.30 3.02
C LEU A 165 5.37 -15.98 3.98
N ARG A 166 5.28 -17.31 3.92
CA ARG A 166 4.52 -18.17 4.84
C ARG A 166 5.30 -19.43 5.17
N ASP A 167 4.86 -20.19 6.17
CA ASP A 167 5.33 -21.56 6.35
C ASP A 167 5.07 -22.32 5.03
N SER A 168 6.15 -22.71 4.35
CA SER A 168 6.11 -23.20 2.97
C SER A 168 6.66 -24.61 2.89
N GLN A 169 5.98 -25.48 2.13
CA GLN A 169 6.49 -26.80 1.79
C GLN A 169 6.92 -26.81 0.33
N MET A 170 8.10 -27.38 0.08
CA MET A 170 8.77 -27.22 -1.20
C MET A 170 9.42 -28.53 -1.65
N LEU A 171 9.42 -28.71 -2.96
CA LEU A 171 10.26 -29.70 -3.64
C LEU A 171 11.48 -29.00 -4.21
N ARG A 172 12.68 -29.41 -3.77
CA ARG A 172 13.95 -29.01 -4.38
C ARG A 172 14.34 -30.03 -5.43
N LEU A 173 14.59 -29.55 -6.65
CA LEU A 173 15.09 -30.33 -7.77
C LEU A 173 16.50 -29.86 -8.12
N PRO A 174 17.52 -30.72 -7.96
CA PRO A 174 18.86 -30.45 -8.48
C PRO A 174 18.85 -30.23 -9.99
N LYS A 175 19.80 -29.45 -10.51
CA LYS A 175 19.94 -29.16 -11.95
C LYS A 175 19.88 -30.41 -12.81
N GLU A 176 20.66 -31.43 -12.48
CA GLU A 176 20.78 -32.65 -13.28
C GLU A 176 19.47 -33.45 -13.28
N ALA A 177 18.75 -33.45 -12.16
CA ALA A 177 17.42 -34.07 -12.06
C ALA A 177 16.40 -33.31 -12.91
N PHE A 178 16.42 -31.98 -12.84
CA PHE A 178 15.55 -31.14 -13.63
C PHE A 178 15.76 -31.34 -15.13
N GLU A 179 17.01 -31.33 -15.60
CA GLU A 179 17.37 -31.58 -17.01
C GLU A 179 16.92 -32.97 -17.48
N ARG A 180 17.15 -34.03 -16.68
CA ARG A 180 16.68 -35.38 -17.00
C ARG A 180 15.16 -35.48 -17.09
N LEU A 181 14.43 -34.83 -16.17
CA LEU A 181 12.97 -34.82 -16.18
C LEU A 181 12.42 -34.10 -17.41
N MET A 182 13.00 -32.96 -17.80
CA MET A 182 12.62 -32.25 -19.02
C MET A 182 12.86 -33.12 -20.26
N ALA A 183 14.01 -33.79 -20.35
CA ALA A 183 14.35 -34.65 -21.48
C ALA A 183 13.42 -35.88 -21.59
N ARG A 184 13.03 -36.48 -20.46
CA ARG A 184 12.20 -37.69 -20.42
C ARG A 184 10.70 -37.42 -20.60
N HIS A 185 10.24 -36.22 -20.26
CA HIS A 185 8.82 -35.88 -20.25
C HIS A 185 8.54 -34.57 -21.01
N PRO A 186 8.40 -34.60 -22.34
CA PRO A 186 8.26 -33.39 -23.17
C PRO A 186 7.10 -32.46 -22.78
N ARG A 187 6.04 -33.01 -22.18
CA ARG A 187 4.90 -32.23 -21.65
C ARG A 187 5.31 -31.28 -20.51
N LEU A 188 6.25 -31.68 -19.65
CA LEU A 188 6.81 -30.79 -18.63
C LEU A 188 7.49 -29.57 -19.27
N SER A 189 8.28 -29.78 -20.33
CA SER A 189 8.96 -28.69 -21.06
C SER A 189 7.97 -27.74 -21.74
N LEU A 190 6.89 -28.26 -22.32
CA LEU A 190 5.81 -27.44 -22.88
C LEU A 190 5.14 -26.55 -21.82
N ASN A 191 4.84 -27.13 -20.64
CA ASN A 191 4.25 -26.39 -19.54
C ASN A 191 5.20 -25.30 -19.01
N MET A 192 6.50 -25.61 -18.91
CA MET A 192 7.54 -24.65 -18.58
C MET A 192 7.55 -23.45 -19.53
N MET A 193 7.57 -23.70 -20.84
CA MET A 193 7.58 -22.63 -21.85
C MET A 193 6.35 -21.74 -21.73
N ARG A 194 5.16 -22.32 -21.47
CA ARG A 194 3.92 -21.54 -21.24
C ARG A 194 4.03 -20.63 -20.01
N ILE A 195 4.61 -21.14 -18.92
CA ILE A 195 4.84 -20.35 -17.69
C ILE A 195 5.79 -19.18 -17.99
N LEU A 196 6.90 -19.41 -18.70
CA LEU A 196 7.87 -18.37 -19.04
C LEU A 196 7.31 -17.29 -19.98
N VAL A 197 6.56 -17.68 -21.02
CA VAL A 197 5.88 -16.73 -21.91
C VAL A 197 4.89 -15.87 -21.12
N ARG A 198 4.15 -16.46 -20.18
CA ARG A 198 3.25 -15.74 -19.29
C ARG A 198 4.01 -14.76 -18.38
N ARG A 199 5.17 -15.15 -17.85
CA ARG A 199 6.04 -14.28 -17.05
C ARG A 199 6.57 -13.11 -17.87
N LEU A 200 7.10 -13.35 -19.07
CA LEU A 200 7.60 -12.29 -19.98
C LEU A 200 6.53 -11.25 -20.32
N ARG A 201 5.30 -11.68 -20.67
CA ARG A 201 4.18 -10.75 -20.92
C ARG A 201 3.84 -9.90 -19.68
N ASN A 202 3.94 -10.48 -18.49
CA ASN A 202 3.70 -9.77 -17.23
C ASN A 202 4.85 -8.81 -16.86
N THR A 203 6.08 -9.05 -17.30
CA THR A 203 7.20 -8.12 -17.06
C THR A 203 7.07 -6.84 -17.90
N THR A 204 6.54 -6.95 -19.12
CA THR A 204 6.24 -5.79 -19.99
C THR A 204 4.99 -5.02 -19.55
N GLY A 205 4.02 -5.70 -18.94
CA GLY A 205 2.88 -5.06 -18.30
C GLY A 205 3.16 -4.80 -16.82
N ARG A 206 3.81 -3.67 -16.50
CA ARG A 206 4.15 -3.19 -15.14
C ARG A 206 2.94 -2.97 -14.19
N SER A 207 1.85 -3.69 -14.36
CA SER A 207 0.83 -3.82 -13.33
C SER A 207 1.43 -4.68 -12.23
N ALA A 208 1.79 -4.06 -11.10
CA ALA A 208 1.99 -4.75 -9.85
C ALA A 208 0.73 -5.56 -9.59
N LYS A 209 0.74 -6.84 -9.98
CA LYS A 209 -0.42 -7.71 -9.82
C LYS A 209 -0.74 -7.69 -8.33
N THR A 210 -1.97 -7.30 -8.03
CA THR A 210 -2.54 -7.27 -6.69
C THR A 210 -2.24 -8.62 -6.06
N ILE A 211 -1.39 -8.66 -5.03
CA ILE A 211 -1.26 -9.87 -4.20
C ILE A 211 -2.62 -9.99 -3.52
N LYS A 212 -3.51 -10.82 -4.07
CA LYS A 212 -4.75 -11.19 -3.42
C LYS A 212 -4.37 -11.97 -2.17
N ALA A 213 -4.42 -11.29 -1.03
CA ALA A 213 -4.20 -11.93 0.25
C ALA A 213 -5.27 -13.00 0.43
N ARG A 214 -4.85 -14.26 0.52
CA ARG A 214 -5.72 -15.42 0.76
C ARG A 214 -5.76 -15.75 2.24
N SER A 215 -4.63 -15.65 2.93
CA SER A 215 -4.57 -15.89 4.38
C SER A 215 -4.45 -14.57 5.13
N LEU A 216 -5.35 -14.31 6.07
CA LEU A 216 -5.38 -13.08 6.86
C LEU A 216 -5.26 -13.46 8.34
N ALA A 217 -4.30 -12.88 9.06
CA ALA A 217 -4.21 -13.02 10.52
C ALA A 217 -4.84 -11.81 11.20
N ILE A 218 -5.65 -12.05 12.23
CA ILE A 218 -6.29 -11.03 13.06
C ILE A 218 -5.84 -11.26 14.49
N ILE A 219 -4.90 -10.45 14.94
CA ILE A 219 -4.16 -10.64 16.19
C ILE A 219 -4.36 -9.41 17.07
N PRO A 220 -4.76 -9.57 18.34
CA PRO A 220 -4.90 -8.45 19.25
C PRO A 220 -3.53 -7.98 19.74
N LEU A 221 -3.34 -6.66 19.88
CA LEU A 221 -2.13 -6.08 20.49
C LEU A 221 -2.11 -6.25 22.02
N HIS A 222 -3.29 -6.42 22.61
CA HIS A 222 -3.49 -6.68 24.03
C HIS A 222 -4.75 -7.52 24.22
N ASN A 223 -4.84 -8.25 25.32
CA ASN A 223 -6.05 -9.01 25.64
C ASN A 223 -7.26 -8.06 25.71
N GLY A 224 -8.42 -8.51 25.21
CA GLY A 224 -9.66 -7.71 25.19
C GLY A 224 -9.83 -6.77 24.00
N ALA A 225 -8.94 -6.78 23.00
CA ALA A 225 -9.07 -5.94 21.80
C ALA A 225 -10.20 -6.36 20.83
N GLN A 226 -11.05 -7.33 21.20
CA GLN A 226 -12.19 -7.82 20.40
C GLN A 226 -11.81 -8.36 19.01
N SER A 227 -10.60 -8.91 18.86
CA SER A 227 -10.10 -9.50 17.61
C SER A 227 -11.00 -10.60 17.06
N LEU A 228 -11.61 -11.43 17.92
CA LEU A 228 -12.50 -12.51 17.51
C LEU A 228 -13.86 -12.02 17.00
N ASP A 229 -14.44 -10.99 17.62
CA ASP A 229 -15.67 -10.33 17.12
C ASP A 229 -15.42 -9.68 15.76
N LEU A 230 -14.29 -8.97 15.61
CA LEU A 230 -13.87 -8.42 14.32
C LEU A 230 -13.74 -9.52 13.26
N ALA A 231 -13.10 -10.65 13.60
CA ALA A 231 -12.92 -11.77 12.68
C ALA A 231 -14.27 -12.36 12.20
N GLN A 232 -15.24 -12.51 13.10
CA GLN A 232 -16.59 -13.01 12.76
C GLN A 232 -17.35 -12.03 11.86
N ARG A 233 -17.32 -10.73 12.18
CA ARG A 233 -17.95 -9.69 11.36
C ARG A 233 -17.30 -9.60 9.98
N LEU A 234 -15.97 -9.67 9.93
CA LEU A 234 -15.22 -9.65 8.69
C LEU A 234 -15.52 -10.89 7.84
N SER A 235 -15.62 -12.08 8.44
CA SER A 235 -16.05 -13.30 7.75
C SER A 235 -17.41 -13.11 7.07
N THR A 236 -18.38 -12.53 7.79
CA THR A 236 -19.71 -12.21 7.24
C THR A 236 -19.63 -11.20 6.10
N ALA A 237 -18.87 -10.11 6.27
CA ALA A 237 -18.70 -9.08 5.24
C ALA A 237 -18.01 -9.64 3.97
N LEU A 238 -17.03 -10.53 4.13
CA LEU A 238 -16.35 -11.19 3.01
C LEU A 238 -17.29 -12.15 2.26
N ARG A 239 -18.14 -12.90 2.97
CA ARG A 239 -19.18 -13.76 2.35
C ARG A 239 -20.21 -12.94 1.55
N ASN A 240 -20.56 -11.75 2.02
CA ASN A 240 -21.42 -10.82 1.26
C ASN A 240 -20.78 -10.34 -0.05
N LEU A 241 -19.45 -10.42 -0.19
CA LEU A 241 -18.73 -10.20 -1.44
C LEU A 241 -18.64 -11.48 -2.30
N SER A 242 -19.46 -12.49 -2.02
CA SER A 242 -19.49 -13.79 -2.70
C SER A 242 -18.15 -14.55 -2.68
N LEU A 243 -17.39 -14.39 -1.59
CA LEU A 243 -16.16 -15.16 -1.35
C LEU A 243 -16.44 -16.34 -0.43
N SER A 244 -15.80 -17.48 -0.71
CA SER A 244 -15.73 -18.60 0.22
C SER A 244 -14.72 -18.28 1.34
N VAL A 245 -15.18 -18.34 2.59
CA VAL A 245 -14.39 -17.91 3.76
C VAL A 245 -14.49 -18.93 4.86
N GLU A 246 -13.33 -19.36 5.36
CA GLU A 246 -13.20 -20.20 6.54
C GLU A 246 -12.35 -19.53 7.61
N MET A 247 -12.73 -19.71 8.87
CA MET A 247 -11.98 -19.18 10.02
C MET A 247 -11.39 -20.33 10.81
N ILE A 248 -10.07 -20.34 10.97
CA ILE A 248 -9.35 -21.39 11.70
C ILE A 248 -9.09 -20.92 13.13
N ARG A 249 -9.36 -21.82 14.09
CA ARG A 249 -9.12 -21.63 15.53
C ARG A 249 -8.22 -22.73 16.11
N PRO A 250 -7.51 -22.49 17.22
CA PRO A 250 -6.48 -23.39 17.76
C PRO A 250 -6.97 -24.78 18.18
N ALA A 251 -8.28 -25.04 18.23
CA ALA A 251 -8.86 -26.32 18.67
C ALA A 251 -9.90 -26.93 17.70
N GLU A 252 -10.21 -26.29 16.57
CA GLU A 252 -11.40 -26.65 15.75
C GLU A 252 -11.06 -27.31 14.40
N SER A 253 -9.80 -27.30 13.94
CA SER A 253 -9.47 -27.83 12.61
C SER A 253 -9.13 -29.32 12.63
N GLY A 254 -10.12 -30.17 12.37
CA GLY A 254 -9.87 -31.59 12.03
C GLY A 254 -9.19 -31.78 10.66
N GLN A 255 -9.11 -30.72 9.84
CA GLN A 255 -8.43 -30.69 8.55
C GLN A 255 -7.13 -29.88 8.62
N ALA A 256 -6.11 -30.31 7.88
CA ALA A 256 -4.86 -29.56 7.77
C ALA A 256 -5.10 -28.15 7.17
N PRO A 257 -4.50 -27.08 7.71
CA PRO A 257 -4.69 -25.71 7.22
C PRO A 257 -4.45 -25.53 5.71
N THR A 258 -3.53 -26.32 5.14
CA THR A 258 -3.25 -26.35 3.70
C THR A 258 -4.44 -26.81 2.85
N VAL A 259 -5.28 -27.72 3.37
CA VAL A 259 -6.50 -28.18 2.70
C VAL A 259 -7.54 -27.07 2.70
N VAL A 260 -7.69 -26.37 3.83
CA VAL A 260 -8.62 -25.24 3.97
C VAL A 260 -8.23 -24.09 3.05
N GLU A 261 -6.95 -23.73 2.99
CA GLU A 261 -6.43 -22.70 2.06
C GLU A 261 -6.62 -23.05 0.58
N ALA A 262 -6.70 -24.34 0.24
CA ALA A 262 -6.91 -24.79 -1.14
C ALA A 262 -8.38 -24.78 -1.56
N SER A 263 -9.33 -24.87 -0.61
CA SER A 263 -10.77 -24.96 -0.87
C SER A 263 -11.52 -23.64 -0.67
N HIS A 264 -10.89 -22.61 -0.09
CA HIS A 264 -11.51 -21.32 0.18
C HIS A 264 -10.75 -20.17 -0.49
N ASP A 265 -11.48 -19.09 -0.83
CA ASP A 265 -10.90 -17.87 -1.37
C ASP A 265 -10.10 -17.11 -0.31
N ILE A 266 -10.63 -17.09 0.92
CA ILE A 266 -10.02 -16.43 2.08
C ILE A 266 -10.04 -17.35 3.31
N VAL A 267 -8.92 -17.38 4.02
CA VAL A 267 -8.77 -18.05 5.33
C VAL A 267 -8.42 -17.02 6.39
N LEU A 268 -9.22 -16.98 7.46
CA LEU A 268 -9.01 -16.10 8.60
C LEU A 268 -8.37 -16.86 9.76
N TYR A 269 -7.16 -16.46 10.14
CA TYR A 269 -6.46 -16.91 11.34
C TYR A 269 -6.72 -15.91 12.47
N ALA A 270 -7.60 -16.26 13.40
CA ALA A 270 -7.96 -15.38 14.51
C ALA A 270 -7.32 -15.86 15.81
N SER A 271 -6.77 -14.92 16.59
CA SER A 271 -6.30 -15.18 17.95
C SER A 271 -7.02 -14.27 18.94
N GLU A 272 -7.31 -14.78 20.14
CA GLU A 272 -7.81 -13.98 21.27
C GLU A 272 -6.69 -13.42 22.14
N HIS A 273 -5.47 -13.94 21.97
CA HIS A 273 -4.31 -13.61 22.80
C HIS A 273 -3.24 -12.91 21.97
N ALA A 274 -2.57 -11.93 22.57
CA ALA A 274 -1.50 -11.17 21.92
C ALA A 274 -0.23 -11.99 21.67
N ASP A 275 -0.05 -13.09 22.39
CA ASP A 275 1.11 -13.98 22.33
C ASP A 275 0.69 -15.46 22.40
N GLY A 276 1.68 -16.36 22.46
CA GLY A 276 1.47 -17.81 22.50
C GLY A 276 1.67 -18.52 21.16
N ALA A 277 1.70 -19.86 21.20
CA ALA A 277 2.07 -20.71 20.06
C ALA A 277 1.13 -20.53 18.86
N TRP A 278 -0.17 -20.38 19.12
CA TRP A 278 -1.18 -20.14 18.07
C TRP A 278 -0.98 -18.78 17.39
N THR A 279 -0.76 -17.71 18.16
CA THR A 279 -0.48 -16.38 17.62
C THR A 279 0.77 -16.38 16.75
N GLN A 280 1.85 -17.02 17.21
CA GLN A 280 3.08 -17.17 16.40
C GLN A 280 2.82 -17.94 15.10
N TYR A 281 1.99 -18.98 15.15
CA TYR A 281 1.59 -19.70 13.94
C TYR A 281 0.80 -18.81 12.97
N CYS A 282 -0.20 -18.07 13.44
CA CYS A 282 -0.99 -17.14 12.62
C CYS A 282 -0.11 -16.08 11.93
N LEU A 283 0.84 -15.50 12.66
CA LEU A 283 1.77 -14.50 12.14
C LEU A 283 2.68 -15.05 11.03
N ARG A 284 3.05 -16.33 11.11
CA ARG A 284 3.82 -17.00 10.06
C ARG A 284 2.96 -17.44 8.88
N GLN A 285 1.70 -17.84 9.10
CA GLN A 285 0.85 -18.42 8.06
C GLN A 285 0.09 -17.40 7.20
N ALA A 286 -0.14 -16.17 7.70
CA ALA A 286 -0.91 -15.18 6.95
C ALA A 286 -0.11 -14.50 5.83
N ASP A 287 -0.80 -13.98 4.81
CA ASP A 287 -0.28 -12.99 3.84
C ASP A 287 -0.28 -11.58 4.40
N ARG A 288 -1.32 -11.27 5.17
CA ARG A 288 -1.52 -9.96 5.78
C ARG A 288 -1.87 -10.15 7.23
N VAL A 289 -1.27 -9.30 8.06
CA VAL A 289 -1.48 -9.30 9.50
C VAL A 289 -2.19 -8.02 9.89
N LEU A 290 -3.34 -8.18 10.52
CA LEU A 290 -4.16 -7.13 11.11
C LEU A 290 -3.95 -7.16 12.61
N LEU A 291 -3.36 -6.10 13.13
CA LEU A 291 -3.11 -5.91 14.55
C LEU A 291 -4.24 -5.09 15.14
N VAL A 292 -4.95 -5.66 16.12
CA VAL A 292 -6.18 -5.07 16.66
C VAL A 292 -5.90 -4.40 18.00
N ALA A 293 -6.21 -3.13 18.13
CA ALA A 293 -6.19 -2.37 19.38
C ALA A 293 -7.60 -1.91 19.75
N ALA A 294 -7.91 -1.86 21.05
CA ALA A 294 -9.12 -1.20 21.53
C ALA A 294 -8.88 0.30 21.77
N GLU A 295 -9.92 1.11 21.56
CA GLU A 295 -9.91 2.56 21.80
C GLU A 295 -9.34 2.92 23.19
N GLY A 296 -8.40 3.87 23.23
CA GLY A 296 -7.73 4.33 24.45
C GLY A 296 -6.62 3.44 24.99
N MET A 297 -6.38 2.27 24.40
CA MET A 297 -5.28 1.40 24.82
C MET A 297 -3.95 1.77 24.13
N PRO A 298 -2.80 1.60 24.82
CA PRO A 298 -1.50 1.91 24.25
C PRO A 298 -1.20 1.10 22.98
N ILE A 299 -0.70 1.78 21.95
CA ILE A 299 -0.24 1.15 20.71
C ILE A 299 1.29 1.15 20.72
N PRO A 300 1.95 -0.01 20.65
CA PRO A 300 3.41 -0.08 20.67
C PRO A 300 4.00 0.54 19.39
N SER A 301 5.12 1.26 19.54
CA SER A 301 5.91 1.77 18.40
C SER A 301 6.63 0.65 17.64
N HIS A 302 6.77 -0.52 18.26
CA HIS A 302 7.34 -1.73 17.68
C HIS A 302 6.40 -2.91 17.93
N PRO A 303 5.32 -3.05 17.15
CA PRO A 303 4.31 -4.11 17.33
C PRO A 303 4.83 -5.52 17.00
N PHE A 304 6.10 -5.65 16.64
CA PHE A 304 6.68 -6.82 16.01
C PHE A 304 7.09 -7.94 16.99
N ILE A 305 6.59 -7.94 18.22
CA ILE A 305 6.94 -8.97 19.21
C ILE A 305 6.46 -10.32 18.67
N GLY A 306 7.41 -11.13 18.17
CA GLY A 306 7.13 -12.42 17.53
C GLY A 306 6.88 -12.39 16.01
N MET A 307 6.94 -11.23 15.35
CA MET A 307 7.05 -11.23 13.88
C MET A 307 8.49 -11.53 13.46
N PRO A 308 8.73 -12.45 12.52
CA PRO A 308 10.08 -12.70 12.00
C PRO A 308 10.69 -11.42 11.39
N GLU A 309 11.93 -11.08 11.75
CA GLU A 309 12.61 -9.84 11.27
C GLU A 309 12.60 -9.70 9.74
N GLY A 310 12.78 -10.82 9.04
CA GLY A 310 12.75 -10.87 7.57
C GLY A 310 11.40 -10.49 6.97
N ARG A 311 10.30 -10.59 7.73
CA ARG A 311 8.96 -10.18 7.31
C ARG A 311 8.71 -8.69 7.59
N ILE A 312 9.19 -8.17 8.72
CA ILE A 312 9.02 -6.76 9.14
C ILE A 312 9.55 -5.81 8.07
N LYS A 313 10.73 -6.10 7.50
CA LYS A 313 11.34 -5.27 6.44
C LYS A 313 10.54 -5.24 5.14
N ARG A 314 9.60 -6.18 4.94
CA ARG A 314 9.08 -6.53 3.60
C ARG A 314 7.56 -6.55 3.50
N GLN A 315 6.84 -6.73 4.61
CA GLN A 315 5.38 -6.62 4.73
C GLN A 315 5.00 -6.08 6.11
N MET A 316 4.81 -4.76 6.20
CA MET A 316 4.39 -4.09 7.43
C MET A 316 2.93 -4.43 7.76
N PRO A 317 2.60 -4.76 9.01
CA PRO A 317 1.24 -5.08 9.43
C PRO A 317 0.32 -3.86 9.26
N GLU A 318 -0.98 -4.13 9.20
CA GLU A 318 -2.02 -3.10 9.21
C GLU A 318 -2.58 -2.99 10.63
N LEU A 319 -2.84 -1.77 11.10
CA LEU A 319 -3.45 -1.54 12.40
C LEU A 319 -4.98 -1.44 12.24
N VAL A 320 -5.72 -2.11 13.10
CA VAL A 320 -7.16 -1.94 13.26
C VAL A 320 -7.42 -1.42 14.66
N VAL A 321 -8.04 -0.25 14.74
CA VAL A 321 -8.46 0.36 16.01
C VAL A 321 -9.97 0.18 16.15
N MET A 322 -10.36 -0.61 17.15
CA MET A 322 -11.75 -0.87 17.52
C MET A 322 -12.28 0.28 18.35
N ARG A 323 -13.34 0.93 17.88
CA ARG A 323 -13.88 2.17 18.44
C ARG A 323 -15.23 1.95 19.10
N ALA A 324 -15.47 2.68 20.19
CA ALA A 324 -16.77 2.67 20.86
C ALA A 324 -17.85 3.47 20.10
N SER A 325 -17.46 4.46 19.28
CA SER A 325 -18.39 5.32 18.54
C SER A 325 -17.85 5.81 17.19
N GLN A 326 -18.75 6.36 16.35
CA GLN A 326 -18.46 6.91 15.01
C GLN A 326 -17.79 8.31 15.00
N GLY A 327 -17.51 8.93 16.15
CA GLY A 327 -17.00 10.33 16.21
C GLY A 327 -15.63 10.52 15.52
N ALA A 328 -15.04 11.71 15.56
CA ALA A 328 -13.65 11.86 15.09
C ALA A 328 -12.71 11.01 15.96
N PRO A 329 -11.86 10.12 15.40
CA PRO A 329 -10.86 9.41 16.18
C PRO A 329 -9.94 10.44 16.81
N LYS A 330 -9.80 10.41 18.13
CA LYS A 330 -8.72 11.13 18.80
C LYS A 330 -7.84 10.09 19.45
N TYR A 331 -6.66 9.92 18.89
CA TYR A 331 -5.67 9.00 19.41
C TYR A 331 -4.37 9.79 19.62
N PRO A 332 -4.26 10.52 20.75
CA PRO A 332 -3.11 11.39 21.01
C PRO A 332 -1.78 10.62 20.98
N GLU A 333 -1.81 9.32 21.24
CA GLU A 333 -0.65 8.44 21.21
C GLU A 333 -0.30 7.95 19.80
N LEU A 334 -1.20 8.02 18.80
CA LEU A 334 -0.90 7.65 17.42
C LEU A 334 -0.07 8.77 16.75
N THR A 335 1.17 8.87 17.21
CA THR A 335 2.17 9.79 16.66
C THR A 335 2.64 9.31 15.30
N HIS A 336 3.25 10.22 14.54
CA HIS A 336 3.94 9.90 13.28
C HIS A 336 4.83 8.64 13.38
N LYS A 337 5.56 8.48 14.49
CA LYS A 337 6.47 7.33 14.71
C LYS A 337 5.74 6.00 14.82
N ILE A 338 4.60 6.00 15.50
CA ILE A 338 3.78 4.80 15.65
C ILE A 338 3.06 4.53 14.33
N ALA A 339 2.53 5.56 13.68
CA ALA A 339 1.87 5.44 12.40
C ALA A 339 2.80 4.88 11.30
N SER A 340 4.07 5.27 11.31
CA SER A 340 5.08 4.73 10.38
C SER A 340 5.44 3.27 10.63
N ALA A 341 5.02 2.67 11.75
CA ALA A 341 5.24 1.26 12.07
C ALA A 341 4.21 0.33 11.42
N TYR A 342 3.21 0.87 10.72
CA TYR A 342 2.16 0.10 10.04
C TYR A 342 2.04 0.55 8.58
N SER A 343 1.50 -0.33 7.73
CA SER A 343 1.26 0.01 6.32
C SER A 343 0.00 0.85 6.10
N LEU A 344 -1.08 0.56 6.84
CA LEU A 344 -2.34 1.30 6.87
C LEU A 344 -2.97 1.21 8.27
N HIS A 345 -3.82 2.19 8.60
CA HIS A 345 -4.64 2.21 9.81
C HIS A 345 -6.12 2.16 9.44
N HIS A 346 -6.90 1.40 10.19
CA HIS A 346 -8.33 1.24 9.99
C HIS A 346 -9.07 1.50 11.29
N TYR A 347 -9.99 2.46 11.25
CA TYR A 347 -10.90 2.72 12.35
C TYR A 347 -12.20 1.96 12.15
N ILE A 348 -12.50 1.02 13.06
CA ILE A 348 -13.67 0.16 12.98
C ILE A 348 -14.56 0.39 14.19
N CYS A 349 -15.78 0.84 13.95
CA CYS A 349 -16.83 0.90 14.95
C CYS A 349 -17.74 -0.33 14.79
N PRO A 350 -17.83 -1.24 15.78
CA PRO A 350 -18.63 -2.46 15.67
C PRO A 350 -20.10 -2.23 15.31
N GLN A 351 -20.65 -1.09 15.72
CA GLN A 351 -22.04 -0.69 15.45
C GLN A 351 -22.25 -0.16 14.02
N SER A 352 -21.18 0.02 13.23
CA SER A 352 -21.25 0.51 11.86
C SER A 352 -20.83 -0.59 10.87
N PRO A 353 -21.79 -1.26 10.23
CA PRO A 353 -21.51 -2.30 9.24
C PRO A 353 -20.63 -1.80 8.09
N GLY A 354 -20.73 -0.51 7.74
CA GLY A 354 -19.96 0.10 6.65
C GLY A 354 -18.44 0.09 6.87
N ASP A 355 -17.98 0.17 8.12
CA ASP A 355 -16.55 0.15 8.43
C ASP A 355 -15.93 -1.24 8.19
N VAL A 356 -16.64 -2.31 8.61
CA VAL A 356 -16.19 -3.70 8.36
C VAL A 356 -16.29 -4.04 6.87
N GLN A 357 -17.31 -3.55 6.17
CA GLN A 357 -17.42 -3.72 4.72
C GLN A 357 -16.28 -3.04 3.96
N ARG A 358 -15.88 -1.82 4.37
CA ARG A 358 -14.69 -1.15 3.85
C ARG A 358 -13.44 -1.99 4.07
N LEU A 359 -13.24 -2.50 5.29
CA LEU A 359 -12.10 -3.36 5.60
C LEU A 359 -12.07 -4.61 4.71
N ALA A 360 -13.22 -5.27 4.50
CA ALA A 360 -13.35 -6.41 3.59
C ALA A 360 -12.96 -6.06 2.14
N ARG A 361 -13.39 -4.89 1.62
CA ARG A 361 -13.00 -4.41 0.29
C ARG A 361 -11.49 -4.15 0.20
N VAL A 362 -10.90 -3.48 1.17
CA VAL A 362 -9.46 -3.18 1.22
C VAL A 362 -8.61 -4.46 1.30
N LEU A 363 -9.04 -5.44 2.06
CA LEU A 363 -8.29 -6.69 2.22
C LEU A 363 -8.37 -7.58 0.97
N THR A 364 -9.47 -7.51 0.22
CA THR A 364 -9.69 -8.36 -0.96
C THR A 364 -9.32 -7.72 -2.29
N GLY A 365 -8.74 -6.52 -2.29
CA GLY A 365 -8.36 -5.82 -3.51
C GLY A 365 -9.58 -5.25 -4.27
N ARG A 366 -10.66 -4.94 -3.56
CA ARG A 366 -11.91 -4.36 -4.08
C ARG A 366 -12.21 -2.96 -3.53
N SER A 367 -11.21 -2.31 -2.92
CA SER A 367 -11.38 -0.94 -2.42
C SER A 367 -11.43 0.05 -3.56
N VAL A 368 -12.25 1.08 -3.43
CA VAL A 368 -12.26 2.18 -4.38
C VAL A 368 -11.35 3.29 -3.86
N GLY A 369 -10.28 3.56 -4.61
CA GLY A 369 -9.40 4.70 -4.35
C GLY A 369 -9.88 5.94 -5.09
N LEU A 370 -10.11 7.04 -4.37
CA LEU A 370 -10.46 8.34 -4.95
C LEU A 370 -9.20 9.22 -5.06
N VAL A 371 -8.86 9.68 -6.27
CA VAL A 371 -7.69 10.53 -6.52
C VAL A 371 -8.12 11.86 -7.11
N LEU A 372 -7.71 12.96 -6.48
CA LEU A 372 -8.13 14.32 -6.83
C LEU A 372 -6.94 15.17 -7.27
N ALA A 373 -6.90 15.54 -8.55
CA ALA A 373 -5.84 16.39 -9.08
C ALA A 373 -5.90 17.83 -8.53
N GLY A 374 -4.76 18.51 -8.52
CA GLY A 374 -4.70 19.95 -8.26
C GLY A 374 -5.20 20.79 -9.45
N GLY A 375 -5.81 21.95 -9.15
CA GLY A 375 -6.35 22.84 -10.19
C GLY A 375 -6.86 24.20 -9.70
N GLY A 376 -6.44 24.66 -8.51
CA GLY A 376 -6.93 25.92 -7.92
C GLY A 376 -8.46 25.95 -7.86
N ALA A 377 -9.08 27.03 -8.34
CA ALA A 377 -10.54 27.19 -8.38
C ALA A 377 -11.27 26.14 -9.25
N ARG A 378 -10.59 25.50 -10.21
CA ARG A 378 -11.18 24.38 -10.98
C ARG A 378 -11.42 23.15 -10.10
N GLY A 379 -10.67 23.03 -8.99
CA GLY A 379 -10.85 21.98 -7.99
C GLY A 379 -12.19 22.02 -7.26
N PHE A 380 -13.00 23.07 -7.40
CA PHE A 380 -14.37 23.05 -6.87
C PHE A 380 -15.29 22.07 -7.61
N ALA A 381 -14.96 21.71 -8.86
CA ALA A 381 -15.67 20.67 -9.59
C ALA A 381 -15.60 19.30 -8.90
N HIS A 382 -14.55 19.04 -8.12
CA HIS A 382 -14.44 17.82 -7.30
C HIS A 382 -15.66 17.65 -6.40
N ILE A 383 -16.19 18.72 -5.80
CA ILE A 383 -17.32 18.67 -4.87
C ILE A 383 -18.57 18.12 -5.57
N GLY A 384 -18.89 18.63 -6.76
CA GLY A 384 -20.04 18.17 -7.54
C GLY A 384 -19.88 16.73 -8.03
N ILE A 385 -18.66 16.37 -8.46
CA ILE A 385 -18.37 15.00 -8.89
C ILE A 385 -18.50 14.01 -7.72
N ILE A 386 -17.96 14.35 -6.55
CA ILE A 386 -18.07 13.54 -5.34
C ILE A 386 -19.54 13.33 -4.95
N ARG A 387 -20.37 14.36 -5.05
CA ARG A 387 -21.83 14.27 -4.82
C ARG A 387 -22.47 13.26 -5.77
N ALA A 388 -22.23 13.37 -7.09
CA ALA A 388 -22.78 12.45 -8.08
C ALA A 388 -22.34 10.99 -7.85
N LEU A 389 -21.05 10.77 -7.53
CA LEU A 389 -20.52 9.44 -7.23
C LEU A 389 -21.15 8.84 -5.96
N ARG A 390 -21.35 9.64 -4.91
CA ARG A 390 -22.01 9.21 -3.67
C ARG A 390 -23.48 8.85 -3.91
N GLU A 391 -24.21 9.68 -4.66
CA GLU A 391 -25.60 9.41 -5.07
C GLU A 391 -25.73 8.11 -5.88
N ALA A 392 -24.73 7.81 -6.72
CA ALA A 392 -24.65 6.57 -7.47
C ALA A 392 -24.18 5.36 -6.63
N GLY A 393 -23.92 5.53 -5.33
CA GLY A 393 -23.55 4.46 -4.41
C GLY A 393 -22.09 4.01 -4.49
N VAL A 394 -21.19 4.82 -5.08
CA VAL A 394 -19.75 4.53 -5.13
C VAL A 394 -19.16 4.68 -3.72
N PRO A 395 -18.64 3.60 -3.09
CA PRO A 395 -17.95 3.73 -1.82
C PRO A 395 -16.58 4.37 -2.04
N PHE A 396 -16.08 5.18 -1.10
CA PHE A 396 -14.69 5.63 -1.09
C PHE A 396 -13.95 5.01 0.09
N ASP A 397 -12.85 4.33 -0.20
CA ASP A 397 -12.12 3.55 0.80
C ASP A 397 -10.71 4.09 1.06
N LEU A 398 -10.11 4.77 0.08
CA LEU A 398 -8.85 5.51 0.19
C LEU A 398 -8.96 6.83 -0.57
N VAL A 399 -8.30 7.88 -0.09
CA VAL A 399 -8.34 9.20 -0.74
C VAL A 399 -6.94 9.76 -0.93
N ALA A 400 -6.68 10.32 -2.10
CA ALA A 400 -5.45 11.02 -2.43
C ALA A 400 -5.73 12.35 -3.11
N GLY A 401 -4.86 13.35 -2.91
CA GLY A 401 -4.93 14.55 -3.73
C GLY A 401 -3.71 15.44 -3.68
N ALA A 402 -3.70 16.42 -4.60
CA ALA A 402 -2.69 17.48 -4.66
C ALA A 402 -3.36 18.85 -4.65
N SER A 403 -2.76 19.84 -3.98
CA SER A 403 -3.23 21.22 -3.93
C SER A 403 -4.72 21.32 -3.52
N MET A 404 -5.59 21.95 -4.31
CA MET A 404 -7.03 22.00 -4.04
C MET A 404 -7.67 20.59 -3.93
N GLY A 405 -7.21 19.63 -4.74
CA GLY A 405 -7.65 18.24 -4.65
C GLY A 405 -7.30 17.60 -3.31
N ALA A 406 -6.15 17.95 -2.72
CA ALA A 406 -5.79 17.50 -1.38
C ALA A 406 -6.76 18.06 -0.31
N ILE A 407 -7.16 19.32 -0.41
CA ILE A 407 -8.11 19.94 0.54
C ILE A 407 -9.47 19.26 0.48
N VAL A 408 -10.04 19.13 -0.73
CA VAL A 408 -11.34 18.45 -0.90
C VAL A 408 -11.23 16.98 -0.48
N GLY A 409 -10.12 16.32 -0.80
CA GLY A 409 -9.85 14.94 -0.40
C GLY A 409 -9.77 14.76 1.11
N ALA A 410 -9.15 15.70 1.82
CA ALA A 410 -9.13 15.69 3.28
C ALA A 410 -10.53 15.81 3.87
N CYS A 411 -11.41 16.64 3.30
CA CYS A 411 -12.80 16.74 3.73
C CYS A 411 -13.56 15.40 3.53
N VAL A 412 -13.35 14.72 2.40
CA VAL A 412 -13.91 13.38 2.16
C VAL A 412 -13.35 12.37 3.17
N ALA A 413 -12.04 12.40 3.42
CA ALA A 413 -11.37 11.49 4.35
C ALA A 413 -11.76 11.72 5.82
N MET A 414 -12.16 12.93 6.20
CA MET A 414 -12.80 13.23 7.49
C MET A 414 -14.19 12.62 7.61
N GLY A 415 -14.83 12.30 6.49
CA GLY A 415 -16.20 11.79 6.44
C GLY A 415 -17.27 12.89 6.43
N TRP A 416 -16.95 14.09 5.97
CA TRP A 416 -17.97 15.14 5.78
C TRP A 416 -18.94 14.77 4.66
N ASN A 417 -20.21 15.12 4.86
CA ASN A 417 -21.26 14.99 3.85
C ASN A 417 -21.14 16.11 2.79
N ASP A 418 -21.90 16.00 1.71
CA ASP A 418 -21.76 16.90 0.56
C ASP A 418 -22.13 18.35 0.90
N GLU A 419 -23.17 18.55 1.72
CA GLU A 419 -23.61 19.86 2.18
C GLU A 419 -22.54 20.58 3.02
N GLU A 420 -21.91 19.87 3.95
CA GLU A 420 -20.87 20.40 4.83
C GLU A 420 -19.60 20.75 4.02
N ILE A 421 -19.19 19.88 3.08
CA ILE A 421 -18.06 20.16 2.18
C ILE A 421 -18.35 21.42 1.38
N TYR A 422 -19.53 21.52 0.76
CA TYR A 422 -19.91 22.68 -0.03
C TYR A 422 -19.91 23.97 0.83
N ALA A 423 -20.60 23.97 1.97
CA ALA A 423 -20.77 25.14 2.82
C ALA A 423 -19.43 25.69 3.34
N ARG A 424 -18.58 24.81 3.88
CA ARG A 424 -17.27 25.21 4.42
C ARG A 424 -16.30 25.65 3.34
N MET A 425 -16.27 24.96 2.20
CA MET A 425 -15.40 25.36 1.08
C MET A 425 -15.83 26.71 0.50
N HIS A 426 -17.13 26.95 0.39
CA HIS A 426 -17.66 28.24 -0.04
C HIS A 426 -17.30 29.35 0.97
N GLU A 427 -17.46 29.12 2.27
CA GLU A 427 -17.05 30.06 3.31
C GLU A 427 -15.54 30.36 3.28
N ALA A 428 -14.72 29.31 3.23
CA ALA A 428 -13.27 29.40 3.24
C ALA A 428 -12.71 30.17 2.03
N PHE A 429 -13.17 29.88 0.81
CA PHE A 429 -12.54 30.39 -0.41
C PHE A 429 -13.27 31.56 -1.06
N VAL A 430 -14.60 31.65 -0.93
CA VAL A 430 -15.40 32.72 -1.56
C VAL A 430 -15.59 33.89 -0.59
N LYS A 431 -16.04 33.62 0.64
CA LYS A 431 -16.31 34.67 1.64
C LYS A 431 -15.02 35.21 2.28
N ASN A 432 -14.18 34.32 2.80
CA ASN A 432 -13.02 34.72 3.62
C ASN A 432 -11.77 35.12 2.82
N LYS A 433 -11.74 34.85 1.50
CA LYS A 433 -10.68 35.27 0.55
C LYS A 433 -9.27 35.07 1.12
N PRO A 434 -8.79 33.82 1.22
CA PRO A 434 -7.60 33.48 1.99
C PRO A 434 -6.30 34.00 1.37
N LEU A 435 -6.32 34.40 0.09
CA LEU A 435 -5.19 35.01 -0.64
C LEU A 435 -5.34 36.54 -0.69
N SER A 436 -5.38 37.19 0.49
CA SER A 436 -5.53 38.65 0.60
C SER A 436 -4.57 39.31 1.61
N ASP A 437 -3.56 38.57 2.08
CA ASP A 437 -2.56 39.02 3.05
C ASP A 437 -1.20 39.31 2.39
N PHE A 438 -1.10 40.42 1.66
CA PHE A 438 0.09 40.80 0.89
C PHE A 438 1.35 41.04 1.75
N THR A 439 2.53 40.75 1.18
CA THR A 439 3.84 41.01 1.78
C THR A 439 4.83 41.60 0.77
N LEU A 440 5.99 42.05 1.24
CA LEU A 440 7.10 42.43 0.35
C LEU A 440 7.61 41.18 -0.38
N PRO A 441 7.62 41.16 -1.73
CA PRO A 441 7.84 39.95 -2.52
C PRO A 441 9.31 39.55 -2.62
N LEU A 442 9.96 39.34 -1.48
CA LEU A 442 11.33 38.78 -1.40
C LEU A 442 11.31 37.26 -1.57
N VAL A 443 10.26 36.60 -1.06
CA VAL A 443 10.07 35.15 -1.14
C VAL A 443 8.69 34.78 -1.72
N SER A 444 7.65 35.57 -1.42
CA SER A 444 6.27 35.32 -1.86
C SER A 444 5.45 36.61 -1.94
N VAL A 445 4.38 36.62 -2.75
CA VAL A 445 3.44 37.76 -2.85
C VAL A 445 2.55 37.88 -1.61
N PHE A 446 2.14 36.75 -1.03
CA PHE A 446 1.31 36.70 0.18
C PHE A 446 2.09 36.18 1.39
N ARG A 447 1.67 36.54 2.60
CA ARG A 447 2.18 35.97 3.87
C ARG A 447 1.72 34.54 4.07
N GLY A 448 0.54 34.19 3.54
CA GLY A 448 -0.06 32.87 3.70
C GLY A 448 -0.59 32.57 5.10
N GLN A 449 -0.64 33.55 6.00
CA GLN A 449 -1.17 33.41 7.36
C GLN A 449 -2.67 33.17 7.34
N LYS A 450 -3.39 33.82 6.41
CA LYS A 450 -4.82 33.59 6.23
C LYS A 450 -5.14 32.19 5.72
N VAL A 451 -4.34 31.68 4.77
CA VAL A 451 -4.45 30.29 4.30
C VAL A 451 -4.20 29.31 5.44
N THR A 452 -3.11 29.50 6.20
CA THR A 452 -2.80 28.66 7.36
C THR A 452 -3.92 28.68 8.40
N ARG A 453 -4.46 29.87 8.73
CA ARG A 453 -5.55 30.00 9.69
C ARG A 453 -6.82 29.31 9.20
N MET A 454 -7.20 29.49 7.94
CA MET A 454 -8.35 28.81 7.34
C MET A 454 -8.21 27.28 7.43
N LEU A 455 -7.02 26.74 7.16
CA LEU A 455 -6.76 25.31 7.29
C LEU A 455 -6.81 24.86 8.76
N GLN A 456 -6.27 25.65 9.70
CA GLN A 456 -6.36 25.35 11.13
C GLN A 456 -7.80 25.43 11.66
N GLU A 457 -8.63 26.37 11.20
CA GLU A 457 -10.04 26.50 11.58
C GLU A 457 -10.89 25.32 11.10
N ASN A 458 -10.59 24.78 9.91
CA ASN A 458 -11.36 23.68 9.33
C ASN A 458 -10.88 22.29 9.78
N PHE A 459 -9.56 22.11 9.95
CA PHE A 459 -8.97 20.80 10.27
C PHE A 459 -8.49 20.67 11.72
N GLY A 460 -8.39 21.78 12.46
CA GLY A 460 -7.98 21.78 13.87
C GLY A 460 -6.63 21.10 14.11
N ASP A 461 -6.54 20.36 15.21
CA ASP A 461 -5.37 19.57 15.60
C ASP A 461 -5.38 18.15 15.01
N LEU A 462 -6.29 17.85 14.08
CA LEU A 462 -6.37 16.52 13.47
C LEU A 462 -5.09 16.18 12.72
N ARG A 463 -4.71 14.91 12.86
CA ARG A 463 -3.58 14.32 12.15
C ARG A 463 -4.07 13.44 10.99
N ILE A 464 -3.27 13.31 9.93
CA ILE A 464 -3.63 12.52 8.75
C ILE A 464 -3.95 11.08 9.14
N GLU A 465 -3.14 10.50 10.03
CA GLU A 465 -3.31 9.14 10.53
C GLU A 465 -4.59 8.95 11.36
N GLU A 466 -5.23 10.03 11.82
CA GLU A 466 -6.49 10.02 12.58
C GLU A 466 -7.73 10.22 11.70
N LEU A 467 -7.56 10.40 10.39
CA LEU A 467 -8.69 10.55 9.48
C LEU A 467 -9.49 9.25 9.35
N ARG A 468 -10.80 9.39 9.12
CA ARG A 468 -11.72 8.24 9.02
C ARG A 468 -11.33 7.31 7.88
N LEU A 469 -10.95 7.86 6.74
CA LEU A 469 -10.41 7.13 5.60
C LEU A 469 -8.89 7.36 5.50
N PRO A 470 -8.12 6.34 5.09
CA PRO A 470 -6.73 6.53 4.69
C PRO A 470 -6.60 7.67 3.67
N PHE A 471 -5.80 8.67 4.02
CA PHE A 471 -5.59 9.86 3.22
C PHE A 471 -4.11 10.07 2.92
N LEU A 472 -3.80 10.51 1.71
CA LEU A 472 -2.48 10.99 1.34
C LEU A 472 -2.59 12.29 0.56
N CYS A 473 -1.60 13.17 0.72
CA CYS A 473 -1.46 14.31 -0.18
C CYS A 473 -0.02 14.52 -0.61
N THR A 474 0.16 15.13 -1.77
CA THR A 474 1.49 15.35 -2.34
C THR A 474 1.94 16.80 -2.21
N SER A 475 3.23 16.97 -1.97
CA SER A 475 3.99 18.21 -2.11
C SER A 475 5.21 17.95 -2.99
N SER A 476 5.79 19.01 -3.53
CA SER A 476 7.05 18.93 -4.27
C SER A 476 8.19 19.33 -3.36
N ASP A 477 9.17 18.45 -3.16
CA ASP A 477 10.36 18.72 -2.36
C ASP A 477 11.46 19.32 -3.24
N LEU A 478 11.68 20.62 -3.09
CA LEU A 478 12.70 21.34 -3.85
C LEU A 478 14.13 21.03 -3.38
N SER A 479 14.31 20.46 -2.19
CA SER A 479 15.62 20.08 -1.67
C SER A 479 16.12 18.77 -2.27
N SER A 480 15.22 17.79 -2.48
CA SER A 480 15.57 16.48 -3.06
C SER A 480 15.23 16.34 -4.53
N GLY A 481 14.38 17.20 -5.09
CA GLY A 481 13.89 17.08 -6.46
C GLY A 481 12.87 15.95 -6.63
N THR A 482 12.20 15.53 -5.55
CA THR A 482 11.27 14.39 -5.55
C THR A 482 9.89 14.76 -5.00
N THR A 483 8.88 13.94 -5.30
CA THR A 483 7.56 14.09 -4.69
C THR A 483 7.62 13.68 -3.23
N HIS A 484 7.16 14.56 -2.35
CA HIS A 484 6.95 14.27 -0.94
C HIS A 484 5.49 13.86 -0.70
N VAL A 485 5.28 12.68 -0.12
CA VAL A 485 3.95 12.13 0.15
C VAL A 485 3.66 12.23 1.64
N HIS A 486 2.70 13.07 1.99
CA HIS A 486 2.21 13.23 3.35
C HIS A 486 1.24 12.11 3.67
N ARG A 487 1.56 11.29 4.68
CA ARG A 487 0.69 10.21 5.20
C ARG A 487 0.43 10.30 6.70
N THR A 488 1.10 11.23 7.36
CA THR A 488 1.19 11.37 8.81
C THR A 488 1.44 12.83 9.16
N GLY A 489 1.08 13.25 10.37
CA GLY A 489 1.27 14.63 10.84
C GLY A 489 0.02 15.50 10.74
N PRO A 490 0.09 16.77 11.18
CA PRO A 490 -1.06 17.67 11.20
C PRO A 490 -1.64 17.90 9.80
N VAL A 491 -2.93 17.65 9.61
CA VAL A 491 -3.61 17.76 8.31
C VAL A 491 -3.43 19.15 7.73
N TRP A 492 -3.67 20.19 8.54
CA TRP A 492 -3.54 21.58 8.09
C TRP A 492 -2.13 21.91 7.56
N ARG A 493 -1.08 21.30 8.12
CA ARG A 493 0.30 21.56 7.74
C ARG A 493 0.64 20.90 6.41
N ALA A 494 0.25 19.63 6.24
CA ALA A 494 0.41 18.90 5.00
C ALA A 494 -0.35 19.58 3.85
N LEU A 495 -1.60 19.99 4.08
CA LEU A 495 -2.39 20.75 3.11
C LEU A 495 -1.73 22.11 2.80
N ARG A 496 -1.21 22.82 3.81
CA ARG A 496 -0.50 24.10 3.61
C ARG A 496 0.74 23.95 2.74
N ALA A 497 1.47 22.83 2.85
CA ALA A 497 2.57 22.51 1.97
C ALA A 497 2.08 22.17 0.56
N SER A 498 1.01 21.37 0.44
CA SER A 498 0.44 20.93 -0.85
C SER A 498 -0.13 22.07 -1.69
N VAL A 499 -0.57 23.19 -1.07
CA VAL A 499 -1.06 24.40 -1.77
C VAL A 499 -0.05 25.54 -1.86
N ALA A 500 1.20 25.32 -1.46
CA ALA A 500 2.23 26.36 -1.40
C ALA A 500 2.77 26.73 -2.79
N ILE A 501 1.96 27.36 -3.63
CA ILE A 501 2.32 27.72 -5.01
C ILE A 501 3.57 28.62 -5.01
N PRO A 502 4.66 28.23 -5.69
CA PRO A 502 5.90 29.00 -5.75
C PRO A 502 5.68 30.46 -6.17
N GLY A 503 6.33 31.39 -5.46
CA GLY A 503 6.19 32.84 -5.66
C GLY A 503 4.88 33.45 -5.15
N LEU A 504 3.82 32.65 -4.96
CA LEU A 504 2.54 33.13 -4.44
C LEU A 504 2.47 33.01 -2.92
N LEU A 505 2.80 31.83 -2.39
CA LEU A 505 2.80 31.52 -0.97
C LEU A 505 4.22 31.12 -0.53
N PRO A 506 4.61 31.40 0.74
CA PRO A 506 5.88 30.92 1.25
C PRO A 506 5.95 29.39 1.20
N PRO A 507 7.12 28.81 0.86
CA PRO A 507 7.35 27.37 0.97
C PRO A 507 7.23 26.92 2.43
N VAL A 508 6.89 25.66 2.64
CA VAL A 508 6.82 25.05 3.97
C VAL A 508 8.11 24.30 4.24
N VAL A 509 8.77 24.59 5.36
CA VAL A 509 9.94 23.83 5.80
C VAL A 509 9.50 22.73 6.76
N GLU A 510 9.85 21.49 6.45
CA GLU A 510 9.49 20.31 7.26
C GLU A 510 10.65 19.32 7.27
N GLU A 511 11.14 18.97 8.46
CA GLU A 511 12.27 18.05 8.64
C GLU A 511 13.51 18.41 7.79
N GLY A 512 13.76 19.71 7.58
CA GLY A 512 14.87 20.21 6.78
C GLY A 512 14.63 20.20 5.26
N ARG A 513 13.44 19.81 4.80
CA ARG A 513 13.01 19.83 3.40
C ARG A 513 12.24 21.10 3.08
N LEU A 514 12.42 21.63 1.87
CA LEU A 514 11.71 22.80 1.38
C LEU A 514 10.56 22.36 0.46
N LEU A 515 9.34 22.39 1.00
CA LEU A 515 8.14 21.88 0.32
C LEU A 515 7.34 22.99 -0.34
N VAL A 516 6.92 22.75 -1.58
CA VAL A 516 6.00 23.60 -2.35
C VAL A 516 4.82 22.79 -2.89
N ASP A 517 3.91 23.47 -3.61
CA ASP A 517 2.71 22.88 -4.18
C ASP A 517 3.00 21.55 -4.91
N GLY A 518 2.17 20.53 -4.61
CA GLY A 518 2.33 19.19 -5.18
C GLY A 518 2.13 19.14 -6.69
N GLY A 519 1.43 20.14 -7.23
CA GLY A 519 1.19 20.30 -8.65
C GLY A 519 2.45 20.45 -9.48
N LEU A 520 3.56 20.92 -8.88
CA LEU A 520 4.83 21.07 -9.58
C LEU A 520 5.42 19.71 -10.00
N MET A 521 5.35 18.66 -9.17
CA MET A 521 5.94 17.33 -9.46
C MET A 521 4.90 16.24 -9.70
N ASN A 522 3.91 16.11 -8.83
CA ASN A 522 2.88 15.07 -8.93
C ASN A 522 1.50 15.67 -8.62
N ASN A 523 0.93 16.34 -9.63
CA ASN A 523 -0.38 16.97 -9.55
C ASN A 523 -1.54 15.97 -9.51
N PHE A 524 -1.32 14.72 -9.93
CA PHE A 524 -2.36 13.70 -10.02
C PHE A 524 -1.83 12.36 -9.48
N PRO A 525 -1.82 12.18 -8.14
CA PRO A 525 -1.10 11.12 -7.45
C PRO A 525 -1.79 9.75 -7.51
N VAL A 526 -2.15 9.31 -8.72
CA VAL A 526 -2.76 7.99 -8.98
C VAL A 526 -1.78 6.87 -8.69
N ASP A 527 -0.49 7.10 -8.96
CA ASP A 527 0.58 6.14 -8.72
C ASP A 527 0.72 5.80 -7.23
N GLU A 528 0.53 6.78 -6.34
CA GLU A 528 0.58 6.57 -4.89
C GLU A 528 -0.53 5.64 -4.38
N ILE A 529 -1.75 5.78 -4.90
CA ILE A 529 -2.86 4.87 -4.59
C ILE A 529 -2.66 3.50 -5.27
N ALA A 530 -2.18 3.48 -6.52
CA ALA A 530 -1.92 2.25 -7.24
C ALA A 530 -0.87 1.36 -6.55
N ARG A 531 0.16 1.97 -5.94
CA ARG A 531 1.17 1.26 -5.12
C ARG A 531 0.57 0.53 -3.93
N LEU A 532 -0.51 1.04 -3.34
CA LEU A 532 -1.21 0.34 -2.25
C LEU A 532 -1.95 -0.92 -2.77
N SER A 533 -2.25 -0.97 -4.07
CA SER A 533 -2.83 -2.13 -4.76
C SER A 533 -4.09 -2.66 -4.06
N ARG A 534 -5.05 -1.76 -3.81
CA ARG A 534 -6.25 -2.08 -3.01
C ARG A 534 -7.55 -2.19 -3.81
N GLY A 535 -7.58 -1.85 -5.10
CA GLY A 535 -8.72 -2.08 -5.98
C GLY A 535 -8.80 -1.08 -7.13
N PRO A 536 -10.01 -0.80 -7.67
CA PRO A 536 -10.18 0.19 -8.73
C PRO A 536 -9.90 1.62 -8.24
N ILE A 537 -9.44 2.47 -9.16
CA ILE A 537 -9.13 3.87 -8.90
C ILE A 537 -10.06 4.78 -9.71
N VAL A 538 -10.80 5.62 -8.99
CA VAL A 538 -11.57 6.73 -9.55
C VAL A 538 -10.69 7.98 -9.50
N GLY A 539 -10.31 8.49 -10.67
CA GLY A 539 -9.47 9.67 -10.80
C GLY A 539 -10.25 10.88 -11.30
N ILE A 540 -10.08 12.02 -10.64
CA ILE A 540 -10.66 13.30 -11.06
C ILE A 540 -9.54 14.26 -11.44
N ASP A 541 -9.43 14.57 -12.74
CA ASP A 541 -8.42 15.47 -13.27
C ASP A 541 -9.06 16.79 -13.69
N VAL A 542 -8.80 17.86 -12.94
CA VAL A 542 -9.33 19.21 -13.20
C VAL A 542 -8.25 20.17 -13.70
N ALA A 543 -7.03 19.69 -13.95
CA ALA A 543 -5.91 20.55 -14.33
C ALA A 543 -6.06 21.03 -15.78
N GLY A 544 -6.88 20.36 -16.61
CA GLY A 544 -7.11 20.65 -18.03
C GLY A 544 -5.84 20.73 -18.87
N GLU A 545 -6.02 21.10 -20.13
CA GLU A 545 -4.93 21.48 -21.02
C GLU A 545 -4.93 23.01 -21.14
N GLU A 546 -4.17 23.71 -20.30
CA GLU A 546 -3.88 25.13 -20.57
C GLU A 546 -2.92 25.19 -21.77
N ASN A 547 -3.49 25.06 -22.97
CA ASN A 547 -2.79 25.43 -24.19
C ASN A 547 -2.70 26.96 -24.18
N PHE A 548 -1.53 27.49 -23.85
CA PHE A 548 -1.21 28.88 -24.15
C PHE A 548 -1.28 29.00 -25.67
N SER A 549 -2.41 29.48 -26.20
CA SER A 549 -2.48 29.88 -27.59
C SER A 549 -1.43 30.96 -27.79
N ALA A 550 -0.60 30.78 -28.82
CA ALA A 550 0.44 31.73 -29.17
C ALA A 550 -0.19 33.13 -29.25
N LEU A 551 0.29 34.04 -28.41
CA LEU A 551 -0.04 35.44 -28.53
C LEU A 551 0.33 35.87 -29.95
N GLU A 552 -0.60 36.49 -30.67
CA GLU A 552 -0.37 36.98 -32.04
C GLU A 552 0.77 38.02 -32.12
N ASP A 553 1.13 38.64 -30.98
CA ASP A 553 2.20 39.64 -30.86
C ASP A 553 3.09 39.42 -29.61
N ASP A 554 4.38 39.73 -29.72
CA ASP A 554 5.37 39.69 -28.63
C ASP A 554 4.95 40.48 -27.38
N ILE A 555 5.27 39.95 -26.18
CA ILE A 555 4.96 40.58 -24.89
C ILE A 555 5.90 41.77 -24.61
N GLU A 556 7.15 41.70 -25.10
CA GLU A 556 8.23 42.66 -24.79
C GLU A 556 7.92 44.11 -25.22
N GLY A 557 7.10 44.29 -26.27
CA GLY A 557 6.69 45.61 -26.77
C GLY A 557 5.42 46.20 -26.15
N ARG A 558 4.78 45.53 -25.19
CA ARG A 558 3.47 45.98 -24.65
C ARG A 558 3.65 46.94 -23.48
N THR A 559 2.98 48.10 -23.55
CA THR A 559 2.90 49.04 -22.43
C THR A 559 2.23 48.39 -21.22
N TRP A 560 2.64 48.75 -20.00
CA TRP A 560 2.08 48.23 -18.75
C TRP A 560 0.55 48.33 -18.66
N TRP A 561 -0.06 49.39 -19.23
CA TRP A 561 -1.52 49.54 -19.31
C TRP A 561 -2.18 48.51 -20.23
N ARG A 562 -1.55 48.14 -21.35
CA ARG A 562 -2.05 47.09 -22.26
C ARG A 562 -1.93 45.73 -21.59
N LEU A 563 -0.80 45.43 -20.93
CA LEU A 563 -0.64 44.20 -20.15
C LEU A 563 -1.66 44.11 -19.00
N TRP A 564 -1.88 45.20 -18.28
CA TRP A 564 -2.89 45.27 -17.23
C TRP A 564 -4.32 45.08 -17.76
N ARG A 565 -4.63 45.71 -18.91
CA ARG A 565 -5.92 45.52 -19.61
C ARG A 565 -6.08 44.09 -20.11
N ASP A 566 -5.06 43.48 -20.69
CA ASP A 566 -5.09 42.09 -21.20
C ASP A 566 -5.24 41.10 -20.03
N GLN A 567 -4.57 41.36 -18.90
CA GLN A 567 -4.68 40.59 -17.67
C GLN A 567 -6.06 40.74 -16.99
N MET A 568 -6.68 41.93 -17.06
CA MET A 568 -8.04 42.17 -16.57
C MET A 568 -9.13 41.60 -17.48
N THR A 569 -8.96 41.75 -18.80
CA THR A 569 -9.90 41.24 -19.81
C THR A 569 -9.73 39.75 -20.09
N ARG A 570 -8.69 39.12 -19.50
CA ARG A 570 -8.32 37.71 -19.69
C ARG A 570 -8.14 37.32 -21.16
N LYS A 571 -7.81 38.28 -22.02
CA LYS A 571 -7.50 38.05 -23.44
C LYS A 571 -6.00 37.83 -23.60
N GLY A 572 -5.59 36.57 -23.69
CA GLY A 572 -4.29 36.15 -24.24
C GLY A 572 -3.04 36.31 -23.36
N ALA A 573 -2.97 37.25 -22.41
CA ALA A 573 -1.73 37.45 -21.63
C ALA A 573 -1.60 36.46 -20.45
N PRO A 574 -0.59 35.57 -20.45
CA PRO A 574 -0.36 34.65 -19.34
C PRO A 574 0.14 35.41 -18.09
N SER A 575 -0.37 35.04 -16.92
CA SER A 575 0.10 35.61 -15.64
C SER A 575 1.46 35.03 -15.24
N ILE A 576 2.24 35.75 -14.42
CA ILE A 576 3.51 35.23 -13.88
C ILE A 576 3.34 33.87 -13.18
N VAL A 577 2.23 33.69 -12.44
CA VAL A 577 1.92 32.44 -11.75
C VAL A 577 1.63 31.32 -12.74
N SER A 578 0.86 31.57 -13.81
CA SER A 578 0.56 30.55 -14.82
C SER A 578 1.78 30.18 -15.65
N ILE A 579 2.70 31.14 -15.92
CA ILE A 579 3.99 30.85 -16.57
C ILE A 579 4.84 29.97 -15.65
N LEU A 580 5.04 30.36 -14.39
CA LEU A 580 5.85 29.59 -13.43
C LEU A 580 5.30 28.18 -13.23
N MET A 581 3.98 28.04 -13.10
CA MET A 581 3.34 26.73 -12.99
C MET A 581 3.50 25.91 -14.27
N ARG A 582 3.29 26.48 -15.47
CA ARG A 582 3.47 25.72 -16.72
C ARG A 582 4.92 25.31 -16.94
N SER A 583 5.87 26.22 -16.73
CA SER A 583 7.31 25.94 -16.85
C SER A 583 7.75 24.83 -15.89
N GLY A 584 7.19 24.80 -14.68
CA GLY A 584 7.47 23.77 -13.70
C GLY A 584 6.80 22.43 -13.97
N THR A 585 5.62 22.43 -14.61
CA THR A 585 4.80 21.22 -14.81
C THR A 585 4.98 20.56 -16.18
N VAL A 586 5.54 21.26 -17.17
CA VAL A 586 5.70 20.74 -18.54
C VAL A 586 6.53 19.45 -18.60
N GLY A 587 7.53 19.30 -17.72
CA GLY A 587 8.33 18.07 -17.60
C GLY A 587 7.54 16.87 -17.08
N ASN A 588 6.41 17.10 -16.43
CA ASN A 588 5.61 16.08 -15.75
C ASN A 588 4.35 15.69 -16.54
N GLU A 589 4.21 16.17 -17.78
CA GLU A 589 3.11 15.79 -18.69
C GLU A 589 3.09 14.27 -18.95
N ALA A 590 4.27 13.64 -19.05
CA ALA A 590 4.40 12.19 -19.18
C ALA A 590 3.91 11.43 -17.93
N ILE A 591 4.25 11.93 -16.73
CA ILE A 591 3.79 11.37 -15.45
C ILE A 591 2.27 11.49 -15.35
N ARG A 592 1.70 12.64 -15.72
CA ARG A 592 0.25 12.84 -15.73
C ARG A 592 -0.47 11.93 -16.72
N ARG A 593 0.04 11.75 -17.95
CA ARG A 593 -0.54 10.79 -18.91
C ARG A 593 -0.50 9.36 -18.39
N GLN A 594 0.63 8.98 -17.77
CA GLN A 594 0.75 7.68 -17.12
C GLN A 594 -0.26 7.53 -15.98
N ALA A 595 -0.41 8.56 -15.13
CA ALA A 595 -1.41 8.59 -14.06
C ALA A 595 -2.83 8.38 -14.60
N ARG A 596 -3.23 9.08 -15.66
CA ARG A 596 -4.54 8.88 -16.33
C ARG A 596 -4.72 7.44 -16.81
N SER A 597 -3.68 6.83 -17.41
CA SER A 597 -3.75 5.42 -17.86
C SER A 597 -3.87 4.39 -16.73
N MET A 598 -3.56 4.77 -15.48
CA MET A 598 -3.69 3.89 -14.30
C MET A 598 -5.06 4.00 -13.61
N THR A 599 -5.90 4.97 -14.01
CA THR A 599 -7.26 5.11 -13.50
C THR A 599 -8.18 4.09 -14.16
N ASP A 600 -9.12 3.54 -13.38
CA ASP A 600 -10.14 2.62 -13.88
C ASP A 600 -11.41 3.37 -14.28
N PHE A 601 -11.65 4.53 -13.67
CA PHE A 601 -12.70 5.47 -14.05
C PHE A 601 -12.15 6.90 -13.95
N LEU A 602 -12.06 7.60 -15.09
CA LEU A 602 -11.49 8.94 -15.18
C LEU A 602 -12.58 9.97 -15.43
N LEU A 603 -12.61 11.01 -14.61
CA LEU A 603 -13.50 12.16 -14.77
C LEU A 603 -12.64 13.40 -15.04
N ASP A 604 -12.83 14.03 -16.20
CA ASP A 604 -12.12 15.24 -16.65
C ASP A 604 -13.15 16.25 -17.15
N PRO A 605 -13.81 16.97 -16.24
CA PRO A 605 -14.92 17.84 -16.60
C PRO A 605 -14.44 19.02 -17.45
N PRO A 606 -15.17 19.36 -18.54
CA PRO A 606 -14.91 20.59 -19.27
C PRO A 606 -15.30 21.79 -18.39
N LEU A 607 -14.33 22.68 -18.10
CA LEU A 607 -14.53 23.85 -17.23
C LEU A 607 -14.26 25.17 -17.99
N PRO A 608 -15.06 25.50 -19.01
CA PRO A 608 -14.83 26.68 -19.85
C PRO A 608 -14.92 27.98 -19.03
N GLY A 609 -13.95 28.86 -19.20
CA GLY A 609 -13.91 30.17 -18.53
C GLY A 609 -13.51 30.13 -17.04
N ILE A 610 -13.24 28.95 -16.47
CA ILE A 610 -12.83 28.77 -15.08
C ILE A 610 -11.31 28.57 -15.01
N TYR A 611 -10.59 29.63 -14.71
CA TYR A 611 -9.13 29.62 -14.52
C TYR A 611 -8.74 29.36 -13.05
N LEU A 612 -7.46 29.02 -12.81
CA LEU A 612 -6.88 28.69 -11.49
C LEU A 612 -7.29 29.60 -10.31
N ARG A 613 -7.55 30.90 -10.55
CA ARG A 613 -7.89 31.90 -9.51
C ARG A 613 -9.33 32.43 -9.59
N SER A 614 -10.22 31.74 -10.30
CA SER A 614 -11.62 32.17 -10.50
C SER A 614 -12.52 31.79 -9.32
N TRP A 615 -12.19 32.25 -8.10
CA TRP A 615 -12.89 31.86 -6.87
C TRP A 615 -14.40 32.13 -6.88
N LYS A 616 -14.85 33.15 -7.63
CA LYS A 616 -16.28 33.48 -7.79
C LYS A 616 -17.06 32.49 -8.66
N ALA A 617 -16.37 31.63 -9.42
CA ALA A 617 -16.99 30.58 -10.23
C ALA A 617 -17.19 29.28 -9.43
N PHE A 618 -17.27 29.37 -8.10
CA PHE A 618 -17.43 28.22 -7.20
C PHE A 618 -18.66 27.41 -7.58
N ASP A 619 -19.84 28.02 -7.56
CA ASP A 619 -21.11 27.33 -7.84
C ASP A 619 -21.13 26.74 -9.25
N GLN A 620 -20.65 27.51 -10.23
CA GLN A 620 -20.55 27.05 -11.61
C GLN A 620 -19.64 25.83 -11.75
N ALA A 621 -18.48 25.82 -11.09
CA ALA A 621 -17.56 24.68 -11.13
C ALA A 621 -18.17 23.43 -10.49
N VAL A 622 -18.85 23.59 -9.35
CA VAL A 622 -19.54 22.49 -8.65
C VAL A 622 -20.63 21.89 -9.56
N GLU A 623 -21.49 22.71 -10.16
CA GLU A 623 -22.56 22.23 -11.02
C GLU A 623 -22.05 21.58 -12.31
N LEU A 624 -21.02 22.15 -12.96
CA LEU A 624 -20.39 21.51 -14.12
C LEU A 624 -19.76 20.16 -13.78
N GLY A 625 -19.12 20.07 -12.60
CA GLY A 625 -18.59 18.81 -12.11
C GLY A 625 -19.67 17.76 -11.89
N TYR A 626 -20.78 18.13 -11.25
CA TYR A 626 -21.91 17.23 -11.02
C TYR A 626 -22.52 16.73 -12.33
N ALA A 627 -22.83 17.65 -13.25
CA ALA A 627 -23.44 17.31 -14.54
C ALA A 627 -22.56 16.35 -15.35
N HIS A 628 -21.25 16.62 -15.41
CA HIS A 628 -20.31 15.75 -16.12
C HIS A 628 -20.22 14.35 -15.49
N ALA A 629 -20.15 14.26 -14.17
CA ALA A 629 -20.11 12.95 -13.50
C ALA A 629 -21.42 12.17 -13.68
N ALA A 630 -22.57 12.82 -13.59
CA ALA A 630 -23.87 12.19 -13.82
C ALA A 630 -23.97 11.62 -15.25
N GLU A 631 -23.58 12.41 -16.25
CA GLU A 631 -23.53 11.98 -17.65
C GLU A 631 -22.60 10.79 -17.86
N MET A 632 -21.37 10.85 -17.32
CA MET A 632 -20.39 9.76 -17.42
C MET A 632 -20.87 8.47 -16.75
N ILE A 633 -21.52 8.58 -15.58
CA ILE A 633 -22.11 7.43 -14.87
C ILE A 633 -23.24 6.80 -15.69
N GLU A 634 -24.06 7.62 -16.37
CA GLU A 634 -25.14 7.14 -17.23
C GLU A 634 -24.60 6.46 -18.50
N GLN A 635 -23.55 7.01 -19.12
CA GLN A 635 -22.96 6.49 -20.37
C GLN A 635 -22.13 5.22 -20.15
N ASP A 636 -21.18 5.25 -19.21
CA ASP A 636 -20.20 4.18 -19.02
C ASP A 636 -20.62 3.15 -17.96
N GLY A 637 -21.57 3.53 -17.11
CA GLY A 637 -21.96 2.75 -15.94
C GLY A 637 -20.85 2.63 -14.89
N LEU A 638 -21.13 1.86 -13.83
CA LEU A 638 -20.19 1.61 -12.73
C LEU A 638 -19.60 0.19 -12.76
N ASN A 639 -19.51 -0.41 -13.95
CA ASN A 639 -19.04 -1.79 -14.12
C ASN A 639 -17.60 -2.00 -13.59
N PHE A 640 -16.78 -0.93 -13.58
CA PHE A 640 -15.43 -0.95 -13.02
C PHE A 640 -15.39 -1.30 -11.52
N LEU A 641 -16.46 -1.07 -10.76
CA LEU A 641 -16.55 -1.46 -9.34
C LEU A 641 -16.54 -2.98 -9.15
N TRP A 642 -17.06 -3.69 -10.14
CA TRP A 642 -17.24 -5.15 -10.12
C TRP A 642 -16.18 -5.88 -10.95
N ALA A 643 -15.45 -5.15 -11.79
CA ALA A 643 -14.35 -5.68 -12.58
C ALA A 643 -13.19 -6.12 -11.66
N VAL A 644 -13.07 -7.43 -11.43
CA VAL A 644 -11.92 -7.99 -10.73
C VAL A 644 -10.70 -7.84 -11.64
N LYS A 645 -9.76 -6.95 -11.30
CA LYS A 645 -8.45 -6.87 -11.97
C LYS A 645 -7.83 -8.28 -12.05
N GLY A 646 -7.69 -8.82 -13.26
CA GLY A 646 -6.94 -10.06 -13.53
C GLY A 646 -7.70 -11.30 -14.03
N THR A 647 -8.91 -11.20 -14.58
CA THR A 647 -9.53 -12.29 -15.37
C THR A 647 -9.16 -12.21 -16.87
N GLY A 648 -7.85 -12.19 -17.15
CA GLY A 648 -7.27 -12.23 -18.49
C GLY A 648 -6.04 -13.12 -18.56
#